data_AF-A0A9E2XGS0-F1
#
_entry.id   AF-A0A9E2XGS0-F1
#
_cell.length_a   1.000
_cell.length_b   1.000
_cell.length_c   1.000
_cell.angle_alpha   90.00
_cell.angle_beta   90.00
_cell.angle_gamma   90.00
#
_symmetry.space_group_name_H-M   'P 1'
#
loop_
_entity.id
_entity.type
_entity.pdbx_description
1 polymer ?
#
loop_
_entity_poly.entity_id
_entity_poly.type
_entity_poly.pdbx_seq_one_letter_code
_entity_poly.pdbx_strand_id
1 'polypeptide(L)'
;MSSSGDGGKPAQTGLVDMGNISFYNLAGVTPTFTLSDLASFTGAFSEMVLNVTWNELQPDGPNSLTTTAIDNAIAAVNSYNQQNNTHLGIKLRVWGGFTAPAWAQNIDGPPITITGQSSVDPGVFTPQTIGRFWSADYIAAWTNLQNQLAQRYDNNPTVFGISQTAGAAATDEPFVPMMTKAPISKGSSTTVNQVAELQAGGYTDQAEMLTLRAAISDYAQWSTTPLDYTMNLFHLFDSGGEQPDQNFTLAVLQQARNSTRVVQGGNHALRSPIYAPDSFVYVQLAADAMLDPNAAPASYQTASPDLLAGLPGSGTYPNFTGDFANWPDTVAAGVQFDAGDIELWDFSGPPGSGINGFLSLAPSQLQFLATLLAAGNPPPNAGAPDTGAPLGFVAPAFVTGAAGGPIAFTGTSAVLVASVTPKVGSVVVLSSTNGGSLSVTDIGGVVVGPSSGPSITLAGAPALVNAVLATLSDTLSGGSDIVHIEAIDNNGDKAVRDVGVQATAPAPSAPAPAPAPALPPFAGNGLLVVGGVQSKYAAGGTVTLSGSGGTATTLLAALASSAYSTATLGVGGLDVQSGGAARFTGSLIAPSITVASGGAIDGDGTLVVQGGGTITNNGTIEAAADLTLGLQRLDIPNPISGSGTLQIDPGATLTLGATLNAPQTVQFAANSIAQLANDPYSPGTLVIQSPVGWTAPINGFTFADSLVLANVAATGVTYTSPNLVVTTTTGSLTFNLPDPS
;
A
#
# COMPACT_ATOMS: atom_id res chain seq x y z
N MET A 1 -13.52 -20.99 6.25
CA MET A 1 -14.72 -20.12 6.28
C MET A 1 -14.88 -19.49 7.65
N SER A 2 -14.45 -18.23 7.79
CA SER A 2 -15.00 -17.29 8.77
C SER A 2 -15.30 -16.00 8.00
N SER A 3 -16.58 -15.77 7.74
CA SER A 3 -17.09 -14.56 7.13
C SER A 3 -16.87 -13.37 8.07
N SER A 4 -16.00 -12.44 7.70
CA SER A 4 -16.02 -11.09 8.27
C SER A 4 -17.24 -10.36 7.74
N GLY A 5 -18.32 -10.40 8.51
CA GLY A 5 -19.05 -9.19 8.91
C GLY A 5 -19.89 -8.39 7.90
N ASP A 6 -19.49 -8.21 6.64
CA ASP A 6 -20.15 -7.28 5.72
C ASP A 6 -20.27 -7.92 4.33
N GLY A 7 -21.44 -7.88 3.70
CA GLY A 7 -21.75 -8.56 2.43
C GLY A 7 -21.03 -8.03 1.17
N GLY A 8 -19.72 -7.81 1.23
CA GLY A 8 -18.86 -7.37 0.13
C GLY A 8 -18.48 -8.49 -0.84
N LYS A 9 -18.09 -8.10 -2.05
CA LYS A 9 -17.58 -9.02 -3.08
C LYS A 9 -16.18 -9.52 -2.69
N PRO A 10 -15.80 -10.75 -3.08
CA PRO A 10 -14.47 -11.28 -2.81
C PRO A 10 -13.40 -10.47 -3.55
N ALA A 11 -12.15 -10.56 -3.09
CA ALA A 11 -11.00 -10.06 -3.84
C ALA A 11 -10.92 -10.69 -5.23
N GLN A 12 -10.40 -9.91 -6.17
CA GLN A 12 -10.14 -10.27 -7.56
C GLN A 12 -9.04 -11.34 -7.59
N THR A 13 -9.25 -12.38 -8.40
CA THR A 13 -8.31 -13.51 -8.50
C THR A 13 -8.19 -14.01 -9.93
N GLY A 14 -7.03 -14.57 -10.29
CA GLY A 14 -6.80 -15.20 -11.59
C GLY A 14 -6.28 -14.24 -12.67
N LEU A 15 -6.23 -14.71 -13.92
CA LEU A 15 -5.79 -13.84 -15.02
C LEU A 15 -6.90 -12.86 -15.37
N VAL A 16 -6.51 -11.62 -15.63
CA VAL A 16 -7.40 -10.55 -16.09
C VAL A 16 -6.96 -10.11 -17.47
N ASP A 17 -7.90 -9.97 -18.39
CA ASP A 17 -7.63 -9.34 -19.69
C ASP A 17 -7.66 -7.82 -19.49
N MET A 18 -6.51 -7.17 -19.68
CA MET A 18 -6.36 -5.72 -19.51
C MET A 18 -7.17 -4.90 -20.54
N GLY A 19 -7.56 -5.54 -21.64
CA GLY A 19 -8.24 -4.91 -22.76
C GLY A 19 -7.38 -3.85 -23.47
N ASN A 20 -7.92 -3.38 -24.59
CA ASN A 20 -7.17 -2.51 -25.48
C ASN A 20 -7.10 -1.08 -24.92
N ILE A 21 -5.91 -0.69 -24.45
CA ILE A 21 -5.64 0.66 -23.98
C ILE A 21 -5.08 1.59 -25.06
N SER A 22 -5.01 1.23 -26.34
CA SER A 22 -4.46 2.12 -27.38
C SER A 22 -5.18 3.47 -27.54
N PHE A 23 -6.38 3.64 -26.96
CA PHE A 23 -7.16 4.87 -27.04
C PHE A 23 -6.50 6.08 -26.35
N TYR A 24 -5.77 5.92 -25.24
CA TYR A 24 -5.15 7.08 -24.55
C TYR A 24 -4.00 7.68 -25.38
N ASN A 25 -3.60 6.99 -26.46
CA ASN A 25 -2.63 7.46 -27.44
C ASN A 25 -3.26 8.23 -28.62
N LEU A 26 -4.59 8.32 -28.69
CA LEU A 26 -5.29 8.89 -29.83
C LEU A 26 -6.35 9.87 -29.33
N ALA A 27 -6.11 11.17 -29.57
CA ALA A 27 -7.04 12.20 -29.17
C ALA A 27 -8.45 11.94 -29.74
N GLY A 28 -9.45 11.92 -28.86
CA GLY A 28 -10.87 11.75 -29.21
C GLY A 28 -11.28 10.32 -29.58
N VAL A 29 -10.45 9.31 -29.31
CA VAL A 29 -10.82 7.90 -29.49
C VAL A 29 -11.43 7.35 -28.21
N THR A 30 -12.60 6.72 -28.33
CA THR A 30 -13.27 6.03 -27.23
C THR A 30 -12.69 4.62 -27.07
N PRO A 31 -12.51 4.12 -25.83
CA PRO A 31 -12.12 2.73 -25.59
C PRO A 31 -13.09 1.73 -26.23
N THR A 32 -12.57 0.57 -26.61
CA THR A 32 -13.38 -0.54 -27.14
C THR A 32 -13.32 -1.74 -26.20
N PHE A 33 -14.47 -2.33 -25.91
CA PHE A 33 -14.59 -3.56 -25.10
C PHE A 33 -14.78 -4.78 -26.02
N THR A 34 -13.75 -5.62 -26.14
CA THR A 34 -13.63 -6.62 -27.21
C THR A 34 -13.60 -8.06 -26.68
N LEU A 35 -14.76 -8.65 -26.40
CA LEU A 35 -14.84 -10.05 -25.92
C LEU A 35 -14.33 -11.10 -26.92
N SER A 36 -14.13 -10.75 -28.20
CA SER A 36 -13.55 -11.68 -29.17
C SER A 36 -12.10 -12.05 -28.84
N ASP A 37 -11.42 -11.24 -28.02
CA ASP A 37 -10.05 -11.50 -27.57
C ASP A 37 -9.97 -12.78 -26.73
N LEU A 38 -11.08 -13.14 -26.05
CA LEU A 38 -11.21 -14.35 -25.23
C LEU A 38 -11.63 -15.60 -26.01
N ALA A 39 -11.89 -15.50 -27.32
CA ALA A 39 -12.48 -16.60 -28.10
C ALA A 39 -11.61 -17.87 -28.14
N SER A 40 -10.28 -17.71 -28.05
CA SER A 40 -9.32 -18.83 -28.01
C SER A 40 -8.98 -19.29 -26.59
N PHE A 41 -9.52 -18.62 -25.58
CA PHE A 41 -9.08 -18.67 -24.18
C PHE A 41 -10.24 -18.85 -23.20
N THR A 42 -11.32 -19.48 -23.66
CA THR A 42 -12.55 -19.65 -22.88
C THR A 42 -12.25 -20.25 -21.50
N GLY A 43 -12.60 -19.50 -20.44
CA GLY A 43 -12.43 -19.91 -19.05
C GLY A 43 -11.03 -19.70 -18.45
N ALA A 44 -10.07 -19.16 -19.21
CA ALA A 44 -8.72 -18.86 -18.69
C ALA A 44 -8.67 -17.55 -17.89
N PHE A 45 -9.57 -16.61 -18.19
CA PHE A 45 -9.67 -15.31 -17.53
C PHE A 45 -10.85 -15.28 -16.56
N SER A 46 -10.62 -14.73 -15.38
CA SER A 46 -11.66 -14.45 -14.40
C SER A 46 -12.35 -13.13 -14.69
N GLU A 47 -11.63 -12.15 -15.25
CA GLU A 47 -12.12 -10.80 -15.47
C GLU A 47 -11.55 -10.19 -16.75
N MET A 48 -12.21 -9.12 -17.18
CA MET A 48 -11.75 -8.25 -18.25
C MET A 48 -11.91 -6.80 -17.81
N VAL A 49 -10.88 -5.98 -18.03
CA VAL A 49 -10.92 -4.56 -17.70
C VAL A 49 -11.83 -3.85 -18.70
N LEU A 50 -12.86 -3.19 -18.17
CA LEU A 50 -13.65 -2.23 -18.93
C LEU A 50 -13.02 -0.85 -18.76
N ASN A 51 -12.22 -0.45 -19.75
CA ASN A 51 -11.74 0.91 -19.87
C ASN A 51 -12.85 1.83 -20.38
N VAL A 52 -13.12 2.92 -19.67
CA VAL A 52 -14.02 4.01 -20.07
C VAL A 52 -13.37 5.34 -19.74
N THR A 53 -13.66 6.40 -20.52
CA THR A 53 -13.11 7.74 -20.23
C THR A 53 -14.09 8.57 -19.41
N TRP A 54 -13.58 9.49 -18.58
CA TRP A 54 -14.46 10.43 -17.88
C TRP A 54 -15.28 11.27 -18.87
N ASN A 55 -14.70 11.66 -20.01
CA ASN A 55 -15.46 12.39 -21.04
C ASN A 55 -16.61 11.58 -21.64
N GLU A 56 -16.47 10.26 -21.77
CA GLU A 56 -17.57 9.39 -22.21
C GLU A 56 -18.70 9.31 -21.17
N LEU A 57 -18.35 9.32 -19.89
CA LEU A 57 -19.31 9.21 -18.79
C LEU A 57 -20.01 10.53 -18.46
N GLN A 58 -19.31 11.67 -18.56
CA GLN A 58 -19.85 12.99 -18.22
C GLN A 58 -19.48 14.05 -19.27
N PRO A 59 -19.89 13.92 -20.54
CA PRO A 59 -19.53 14.89 -21.58
C PRO A 59 -20.11 16.29 -21.33
N ASP A 60 -21.31 16.35 -20.73
CA ASP A 60 -22.11 17.58 -20.62
C ASP A 60 -22.02 18.28 -19.25
N GLY A 61 -21.27 17.72 -18.29
CA GLY A 61 -21.09 18.29 -16.95
C GLY A 61 -21.21 17.27 -15.81
N PRO A 62 -20.92 17.70 -14.56
CA PRO A 62 -20.81 16.79 -13.41
C PRO A 62 -22.13 16.10 -13.03
N ASN A 63 -23.29 16.62 -13.45
CA ASN A 63 -24.60 16.06 -13.06
C ASN A 63 -25.24 15.15 -14.13
N SER A 64 -24.55 14.88 -15.23
CA SER A 64 -25.04 14.03 -16.32
C SER A 64 -24.17 12.77 -16.42
N LEU A 65 -24.76 11.59 -16.18
CA LEU A 65 -24.06 10.31 -16.30
C LEU A 65 -24.57 9.53 -17.52
N THR A 66 -23.70 9.36 -18.51
CA THR A 66 -23.87 8.47 -19.66
C THR A 66 -23.31 7.09 -19.32
N THR A 67 -24.15 6.05 -19.41
CA THR A 67 -23.79 4.70 -18.93
C THR A 67 -23.78 3.62 -20.01
N THR A 68 -24.06 3.98 -21.26
CA THR A 68 -24.28 3.04 -22.35
C THR A 68 -23.13 2.05 -22.53
N ALA A 69 -21.87 2.51 -22.41
CA ALA A 69 -20.70 1.63 -22.53
C ALA A 69 -20.65 0.55 -21.44
N ILE A 70 -20.88 0.96 -20.18
CA ILE A 70 -20.90 0.05 -19.03
C ILE A 70 -22.07 -0.94 -19.13
N ASP A 71 -23.26 -0.44 -19.43
CA ASP A 71 -24.47 -1.27 -19.55
C ASP A 71 -24.32 -2.30 -20.70
N ASN A 72 -23.73 -1.90 -21.83
CA ASN A 72 -23.46 -2.79 -22.96
C ASN A 72 -22.41 -3.85 -22.63
N ALA A 73 -21.31 -3.48 -21.96
CA ALA A 73 -20.28 -4.42 -21.54
C ALA A 73 -20.83 -5.47 -20.56
N ILE A 74 -21.63 -5.05 -19.58
CA ILE A 74 -22.32 -5.95 -18.65
C ILE A 74 -23.23 -6.92 -19.41
N ALA A 75 -24.03 -6.44 -20.37
CA ALA A 75 -24.90 -7.29 -21.16
C ALA A 75 -24.11 -8.30 -22.03
N ALA A 76 -22.98 -7.86 -22.59
CA ALA A 76 -22.10 -8.69 -23.41
C ALA A 76 -21.43 -9.79 -22.58
N VAL A 77 -20.87 -9.47 -21.40
CA VAL A 77 -20.26 -10.43 -20.47
C VAL A 77 -21.28 -11.44 -19.97
N ASN A 78 -22.49 -11.00 -19.61
CA ASN A 78 -23.55 -11.91 -19.20
C ASN A 78 -23.95 -12.87 -20.33
N SER A 79 -24.01 -12.39 -21.56
CA SER A 79 -24.28 -13.24 -22.74
C SER A 79 -23.15 -14.23 -22.98
N TYR A 80 -21.89 -13.79 -22.86
CA TYR A 80 -20.71 -14.65 -22.99
C TYR A 80 -20.70 -15.76 -21.93
N ASN A 81 -20.97 -15.42 -20.67
CA ASN A 81 -21.05 -16.36 -19.56
C ASN A 81 -22.14 -17.42 -19.76
N GLN A 82 -23.32 -17.02 -20.25
CA GLN A 82 -24.40 -17.95 -20.57
C GLN A 82 -24.04 -18.89 -21.73
N GLN A 83 -23.35 -18.37 -22.76
CA GLN A 83 -22.99 -19.16 -23.94
C GLN A 83 -21.85 -20.15 -23.68
N ASN A 84 -20.89 -19.78 -22.82
CA ASN A 84 -19.67 -20.55 -22.60
C ASN A 84 -19.63 -21.27 -21.25
N ASN A 85 -20.65 -21.11 -20.41
CA ASN A 85 -20.69 -21.64 -19.03
C ASN A 85 -19.46 -21.19 -18.22
N THR A 86 -19.16 -19.89 -18.27
CA THR A 86 -18.05 -19.22 -17.57
C THR A 86 -18.57 -18.26 -16.50
N HIS A 87 -17.66 -17.70 -15.69
CA HIS A 87 -17.95 -16.69 -14.68
C HIS A 87 -17.03 -15.47 -14.83
N LEU A 88 -16.96 -14.94 -16.06
CA LEU A 88 -16.19 -13.74 -16.37
C LEU A 88 -16.83 -12.52 -15.70
N GLY A 89 -16.02 -11.72 -15.00
CA GLY A 89 -16.37 -10.42 -14.42
C GLY A 89 -15.79 -9.24 -15.19
N ILE A 90 -16.12 -8.04 -14.72
CA ILE A 90 -15.59 -6.76 -15.22
C ILE A 90 -14.79 -6.07 -14.11
N LYS A 91 -13.56 -5.64 -14.40
CA LYS A 91 -12.83 -4.63 -13.62
C LYS A 91 -13.09 -3.26 -14.27
N LEU A 92 -13.89 -2.39 -13.64
CA LEU A 92 -14.22 -1.08 -14.21
C LEU A 92 -13.09 -0.07 -13.96
N ARG A 93 -12.48 0.42 -15.03
CA ARG A 93 -11.40 1.40 -15.00
C ARG A 93 -11.81 2.68 -15.71
N VAL A 94 -11.94 3.76 -14.94
CA VAL A 94 -12.26 5.09 -15.47
C VAL A 94 -10.98 5.86 -15.69
N TRP A 95 -10.79 6.40 -16.89
CA TRP A 95 -9.63 7.19 -17.25
C TRP A 95 -9.93 8.69 -17.09
N GLY A 96 -9.05 9.39 -16.37
CA GLY A 96 -9.07 10.84 -16.18
C GLY A 96 -8.06 11.54 -17.09
N GLY A 97 -7.37 12.54 -16.54
CA GLY A 97 -6.22 13.17 -17.19
C GLY A 97 -6.52 13.73 -18.58
N PHE A 98 -5.75 13.31 -19.59
CA PHE A 98 -5.97 13.68 -21.00
C PHE A 98 -7.38 13.34 -21.53
N THR A 99 -8.05 12.37 -20.92
CA THR A 99 -9.38 11.90 -21.33
C THR A 99 -10.52 12.49 -20.50
N ALA A 100 -10.21 13.43 -19.60
CA ALA A 100 -11.20 14.19 -18.84
C ALA A 100 -12.05 15.10 -19.76
N PRO A 101 -13.35 15.31 -19.46
CA PRO A 101 -14.18 16.18 -20.26
C PRO A 101 -13.71 17.63 -20.21
N ALA A 102 -13.98 18.39 -21.27
CA ALA A 102 -13.52 19.78 -21.40
C ALA A 102 -13.92 20.65 -20.20
N TRP A 103 -15.12 20.48 -19.64
CA TRP A 103 -15.55 21.24 -18.47
C TRP A 103 -14.70 20.94 -17.23
N ALA A 104 -14.29 19.68 -17.02
CA ALA A 104 -13.44 19.29 -15.91
C ALA A 104 -12.01 19.81 -16.09
N GLN A 105 -11.49 19.78 -17.33
CA GLN A 105 -10.18 20.37 -17.64
C GLN A 105 -10.12 21.89 -17.41
N ASN A 106 -11.27 22.58 -17.38
CA ASN A 106 -11.39 24.02 -17.12
C ASN A 106 -11.60 24.37 -15.63
N ILE A 107 -11.63 23.38 -14.73
CA ILE A 107 -11.72 23.63 -13.28
C ILE A 107 -10.45 24.32 -12.81
N ASP A 108 -10.64 25.37 -11.99
CA ASP A 108 -9.58 26.22 -11.44
C ASP A 108 -8.68 26.91 -12.49
N GLY A 109 -9.16 27.05 -13.72
CA GLY A 109 -8.52 27.82 -14.78
C GLY A 109 -8.47 27.09 -16.13
N PRO A 110 -7.89 27.71 -17.17
CA PRO A 110 -7.80 27.09 -18.49
C PRO A 110 -6.98 25.78 -18.45
N PRO A 111 -7.26 24.82 -19.36
CA PRO A 111 -6.50 23.58 -19.48
C PRO A 111 -5.01 23.85 -19.73
N ILE A 112 -4.15 23.01 -19.16
CA ILE A 112 -2.70 23.08 -19.32
C ILE A 112 -2.33 22.30 -20.57
N THR A 113 -1.54 22.91 -21.45
CA THR A 113 -1.03 22.23 -22.65
C THR A 113 0.25 21.47 -22.29
N ILE A 114 0.24 20.17 -22.53
CA ILE A 114 1.40 19.28 -22.38
C ILE A 114 2.01 19.02 -23.75
N THR A 115 3.31 19.27 -23.89
CA THR A 115 4.03 19.11 -25.16
C THR A 115 5.04 17.95 -25.12
N GLY A 116 5.57 17.58 -26.28
CA GLY A 116 6.47 16.45 -26.42
C GLY A 116 5.76 15.10 -26.31
N GLN A 117 6.51 14.04 -26.00
CA GLN A 117 5.97 12.70 -25.89
C GLN A 117 4.98 12.60 -24.73
N SER A 118 3.68 12.51 -25.02
CA SER A 118 2.61 12.50 -24.01
C SER A 118 2.31 11.12 -23.43
N SER A 119 2.84 10.05 -24.03
CA SER A 119 2.62 8.67 -23.57
C SER A 119 3.87 7.83 -23.73
N VAL A 120 4.05 6.88 -22.81
CA VAL A 120 5.23 5.99 -22.79
C VAL A 120 5.19 5.09 -24.03
N ASP A 121 4.03 4.55 -24.41
CA ASP A 121 3.90 3.66 -25.57
C ASP A 121 2.55 3.74 -26.34
N PRO A 122 2.55 4.03 -27.66
CA PRO A 122 3.67 4.52 -28.48
C PRO A 122 3.85 6.03 -28.30
N GLY A 123 5.03 6.55 -28.62
CA GLY A 123 5.31 7.98 -28.53
C GLY A 123 4.34 8.86 -29.35
N VAL A 124 3.35 9.41 -28.67
CA VAL A 124 2.45 10.44 -29.19
C VAL A 124 3.10 11.79 -28.93
N PHE A 125 3.27 12.60 -29.97
CA PHE A 125 3.96 13.90 -29.88
C PHE A 125 3.03 15.08 -30.12
N THR A 126 1.75 14.82 -30.42
CA THR A 126 0.74 15.86 -30.59
C THR A 126 0.44 16.45 -29.21
N PRO A 127 0.48 17.79 -29.03
CA PRO A 127 0.14 18.40 -27.76
C PRO A 127 -1.26 18.00 -27.29
N GLN A 128 -1.38 17.69 -26.01
CA GLN A 128 -2.65 17.35 -25.36
C GLN A 128 -2.93 18.32 -24.21
N THR A 129 -4.18 18.39 -23.76
CA THR A 129 -4.56 19.26 -22.64
C THR A 129 -5.00 18.45 -21.43
N ILE A 130 -4.68 18.96 -20.25
CA ILE A 130 -5.03 18.36 -18.97
C ILE A 130 -5.58 19.40 -17.99
N GLY A 131 -6.46 18.96 -17.10
CA GLY A 131 -6.93 19.76 -15.97
C GLY A 131 -5.94 19.78 -14.79
N ARG A 132 -6.27 20.54 -13.76
CA ARG A 132 -5.52 20.58 -12.49
C ARG A 132 -5.95 19.41 -11.62
N PHE A 133 -5.51 18.21 -11.98
CA PHE A 133 -5.93 16.97 -11.31
C PHE A 133 -5.56 16.89 -9.82
N TRP A 134 -4.69 17.78 -9.35
CA TRP A 134 -4.31 17.95 -7.95
C TRP A 134 -5.18 18.96 -7.19
N SER A 135 -6.15 19.63 -7.84
CA SER A 135 -6.97 20.66 -7.18
C SER A 135 -8.18 20.05 -6.49
N ALA A 136 -8.59 20.66 -5.37
CA ALA A 136 -9.73 20.19 -4.58
C ALA A 136 -11.03 20.15 -5.39
N ASP A 137 -11.31 21.17 -6.22
CA ASP A 137 -12.54 21.22 -7.02
C ASP A 137 -12.54 20.18 -8.14
N TYR A 138 -11.37 19.87 -8.71
CA TYR A 138 -11.24 18.79 -9.71
C TYR A 138 -11.49 17.43 -9.05
N ILE A 139 -10.91 17.18 -7.88
CA ILE A 139 -11.12 15.95 -7.11
C ILE A 139 -12.56 15.83 -6.58
N ALA A 140 -13.21 16.94 -6.24
CA ALA A 140 -14.63 16.94 -5.88
C ALA A 140 -15.52 16.53 -7.07
N ALA A 141 -15.19 17.00 -8.28
CA ALA A 141 -15.87 16.58 -9.50
C ALA A 141 -15.62 15.08 -9.81
N TRP A 142 -14.40 14.59 -9.60
CA TRP A 142 -14.07 13.17 -9.71
C TRP A 142 -14.84 12.30 -8.70
N THR A 143 -14.87 12.71 -7.44
CA THR A 143 -15.62 12.04 -6.38
C THR A 143 -17.11 12.00 -6.71
N ASN A 144 -17.66 13.08 -7.28
CA ASN A 144 -19.05 13.10 -7.72
C ASN A 144 -19.34 12.07 -8.83
N LEU A 145 -18.41 11.88 -9.78
CA LEU A 145 -18.49 10.80 -10.75
C LEU A 145 -18.50 9.42 -10.06
N GLN A 146 -17.54 9.18 -9.15
CA GLN A 146 -17.44 7.90 -8.44
C GLN A 146 -18.71 7.60 -7.62
N ASN A 147 -19.28 8.61 -6.96
CA ASN A 147 -20.55 8.49 -6.23
C ASN A 147 -21.69 8.03 -7.14
N GLN A 148 -21.82 8.63 -8.33
CA GLN A 148 -22.88 8.27 -9.28
C GLN A 148 -22.68 6.87 -9.86
N LEU A 149 -21.43 6.48 -10.13
CA LEU A 149 -21.11 5.13 -10.60
C LEU A 149 -21.38 4.07 -9.53
N ALA A 150 -20.91 4.29 -8.30
CA ALA A 150 -21.11 3.38 -7.17
C ALA A 150 -22.60 3.16 -6.88
N GLN A 151 -23.39 4.25 -6.88
CA GLN A 151 -24.84 4.17 -6.69
C GLN A 151 -25.52 3.21 -7.69
N ARG A 152 -25.00 3.13 -8.92
CA ARG A 152 -25.57 2.29 -9.99
C ARG A 152 -24.97 0.89 -10.05
N TYR A 153 -23.67 0.75 -9.77
CA TYR A 153 -22.91 -0.45 -10.12
C TYR A 153 -22.25 -1.18 -8.95
N ASP A 154 -22.17 -0.61 -7.75
CA ASP A 154 -21.50 -1.27 -6.62
C ASP A 154 -22.15 -2.64 -6.32
N ASN A 155 -23.48 -2.72 -6.35
CA ASN A 155 -24.19 -3.99 -6.14
C ASN A 155 -24.35 -4.86 -7.41
N ASN A 156 -23.78 -4.45 -8.55
CA ASN A 156 -23.90 -5.22 -9.78
C ASN A 156 -23.00 -6.47 -9.71
N PRO A 157 -23.54 -7.70 -9.88
CA PRO A 157 -22.76 -8.92 -9.73
C PRO A 157 -21.81 -9.19 -10.89
N THR A 158 -21.88 -8.47 -12.01
CA THR A 158 -20.95 -8.61 -13.15
C THR A 158 -19.72 -7.70 -12.99
N VAL A 159 -19.79 -6.66 -12.16
CA VAL A 159 -18.65 -5.79 -11.85
C VAL A 159 -17.92 -6.40 -10.65
N PHE A 160 -16.75 -6.99 -10.87
CA PHE A 160 -15.99 -7.68 -9.82
C PHE A 160 -15.03 -6.74 -9.09
N GLY A 161 -14.47 -5.75 -9.78
CA GLY A 161 -13.61 -4.76 -9.18
C GLY A 161 -13.63 -3.42 -9.91
N ILE A 162 -12.93 -2.46 -9.34
CA ILE A 162 -12.73 -1.11 -9.86
C ILE A 162 -11.27 -0.70 -9.69
N SER A 163 -10.74 0.17 -10.55
CA SER A 163 -9.38 0.70 -10.41
C SER A 163 -9.38 2.13 -9.85
N GLN A 164 -8.42 2.40 -8.96
CA GLN A 164 -8.12 3.74 -8.46
C GLN A 164 -7.29 4.51 -9.51
N THR A 165 -7.84 5.62 -9.99
CA THR A 165 -7.21 6.47 -11.03
C THR A 165 -7.34 7.97 -10.71
N ALA A 166 -7.78 8.31 -9.48
CA ALA A 166 -7.75 9.68 -8.98
C ALA A 166 -6.30 10.19 -8.87
N GLY A 167 -6.06 11.43 -9.26
CA GLY A 167 -4.70 11.98 -9.38
C GLY A 167 -3.96 11.56 -10.66
N ALA A 168 -4.53 10.66 -11.49
CA ALA A 168 -3.86 10.25 -12.71
C ALA A 168 -3.84 11.34 -13.79
N ALA A 169 -2.71 11.41 -14.51
CA ALA A 169 -2.43 12.48 -15.46
C ALA A 169 -2.39 12.00 -16.92
N ALA A 170 -1.41 11.18 -17.30
CA ALA A 170 -1.26 10.65 -18.67
C ALA A 170 -1.78 9.20 -18.81
N THR A 171 -1.54 8.41 -17.78
CA THR A 171 -1.91 6.99 -17.66
C THR A 171 -3.11 6.85 -16.74
N ASP A 172 -3.61 5.64 -16.56
CA ASP A 172 -4.50 5.26 -15.46
C ASP A 172 -3.76 5.17 -14.12
N GLU A 173 -2.44 4.98 -14.14
CA GLU A 173 -1.60 4.85 -12.95
C GLU A 173 -1.25 6.22 -12.33
N PRO A 174 -1.76 6.59 -11.14
CA PRO A 174 -1.58 7.95 -10.60
C PRO A 174 -0.16 8.29 -10.16
N PHE A 175 0.65 7.26 -9.87
CA PHE A 175 2.04 7.44 -9.43
C PHE A 175 3.02 7.63 -10.58
N VAL A 176 2.60 7.42 -11.84
CA VAL A 176 3.47 7.62 -13.01
C VAL A 176 3.52 9.11 -13.32
N PRO A 177 4.68 9.78 -13.14
CA PRO A 177 4.76 11.22 -13.34
C PRO A 177 4.82 11.60 -14.82
N MET A 178 4.53 12.88 -15.10
CA MET A 178 4.90 13.48 -16.39
C MET A 178 6.42 13.52 -16.57
N MET A 179 6.90 13.52 -17.82
CA MET A 179 8.33 13.37 -18.08
C MET A 179 9.09 14.69 -17.93
N THR A 180 10.18 14.68 -17.16
CA THR A 180 11.12 15.82 -17.07
C THR A 180 11.95 16.02 -18.33
N LYS A 181 12.02 14.98 -19.19
CA LYS A 181 12.79 14.95 -20.45
C LYS A 181 12.00 14.29 -21.58
N ALA A 182 10.78 14.74 -21.84
CA ALA A 182 9.94 14.20 -22.93
C ALA A 182 10.54 14.56 -24.30
N PRO A 183 10.86 13.61 -25.18
CA PRO A 183 11.31 13.93 -26.54
C PRO A 183 10.23 14.70 -27.32
N ILE A 184 10.62 15.69 -28.14
CA ILE A 184 9.64 16.47 -28.94
C ILE A 184 9.14 15.75 -30.19
N SER A 185 9.87 14.71 -30.62
CA SER A 185 9.51 13.85 -31.76
C SER A 185 10.27 12.52 -31.65
N LYS A 186 9.82 11.51 -32.42
CA LYS A 186 10.42 10.17 -32.40
C LYS A 186 11.92 10.25 -32.75
N GLY A 187 12.77 9.79 -31.82
CA GLY A 187 14.23 9.79 -31.98
C GLY A 187 14.91 11.16 -31.80
N SER A 188 14.18 12.18 -31.33
CA SER A 188 14.75 13.49 -31.02
C SER A 188 15.60 13.45 -29.75
N SER A 189 16.76 14.11 -29.77
CA SER A 189 17.54 14.42 -28.55
C SER A 189 17.07 15.71 -27.86
N THR A 190 16.23 16.52 -28.53
CA THR A 190 15.61 17.70 -27.94
C THR A 190 14.41 17.26 -27.11
N THR A 191 14.38 17.71 -25.86
CA THR A 191 13.35 17.35 -24.88
C THR A 191 12.66 18.58 -24.30
N VAL A 192 11.43 18.39 -23.83
CA VAL A 192 10.68 19.35 -23.01
C VAL A 192 10.51 18.80 -21.59
N ASN A 193 10.31 19.70 -20.64
CA ASN A 193 10.03 19.35 -19.26
C ASN A 193 8.52 19.52 -19.02
N GLN A 194 7.77 18.43 -19.09
CA GLN A 194 6.32 18.43 -18.91
C GLN A 194 5.91 18.76 -17.48
N VAL A 195 6.75 18.42 -16.49
CA VAL A 195 6.51 18.81 -15.10
C VAL A 195 6.57 20.33 -14.94
N ALA A 196 7.49 21.01 -15.63
CA ALA A 196 7.53 22.47 -15.63
C ALA A 196 6.26 23.09 -16.26
N GLU A 197 5.65 22.43 -17.25
CA GLU A 197 4.36 22.84 -17.82
C GLU A 197 3.22 22.71 -16.78
N LEU A 198 3.23 21.65 -15.96
CA LEU A 198 2.31 21.50 -14.83
C LEU A 198 2.54 22.55 -13.74
N GLN A 199 3.80 22.79 -13.34
CA GLN A 199 4.16 23.78 -12.32
C GLN A 199 3.77 25.20 -12.75
N ALA A 200 3.88 25.52 -14.05
CA ALA A 200 3.35 26.78 -14.60
C ALA A 200 1.83 26.91 -14.45
N GLY A 201 1.11 25.78 -14.37
CA GLY A 201 -0.32 25.69 -14.10
C GLY A 201 -0.70 25.63 -12.61
N GLY A 202 0.28 25.64 -11.70
CA GLY A 202 0.09 25.62 -10.25
C GLY A 202 0.28 24.25 -9.57
N TYR A 203 0.90 23.28 -10.24
CA TYR A 203 1.27 21.99 -9.63
C TYR A 203 2.36 22.18 -8.56
N THR A 204 2.24 21.43 -7.48
CA THR A 204 3.30 21.23 -6.47
C THR A 204 3.30 19.78 -6.05
N ASP A 205 4.45 19.29 -5.57
CA ASP A 205 4.58 17.95 -5.01
C ASP A 205 3.58 17.76 -3.87
N GLN A 206 3.46 18.78 -3.01
CA GLN A 206 2.53 18.76 -1.89
C GLN A 206 1.09 18.57 -2.35
N ALA A 207 0.64 19.27 -3.40
CA ALA A 207 -0.74 19.15 -3.86
C ALA A 207 -1.05 17.75 -4.36
N GLU A 208 -0.16 17.16 -5.16
CA GLU A 208 -0.33 15.77 -5.64
C GLU A 208 -0.26 14.77 -4.49
N MET A 209 0.65 14.97 -3.54
CA MET A 209 0.73 14.13 -2.36
C MET A 209 -0.59 14.14 -1.58
N LEU A 210 -1.22 15.32 -1.39
CA LEU A 210 -2.52 15.39 -0.71
C LEU A 210 -3.61 14.65 -1.51
N THR A 211 -3.63 14.78 -2.83
CA THR A 211 -4.54 14.04 -3.70
C THR A 211 -4.38 12.53 -3.56
N LEU A 212 -3.16 12.01 -3.68
CA LEU A 212 -2.91 10.56 -3.62
C LEU A 212 -3.17 9.98 -2.22
N ARG A 213 -2.97 10.77 -1.15
CA ARG A 213 -3.39 10.39 0.22
C ARG A 213 -4.91 10.36 0.33
N ALA A 214 -5.60 11.37 -0.20
CA ALA A 214 -7.05 11.47 -0.11
C ALA A 214 -7.79 10.50 -1.05
N ALA A 215 -7.14 10.00 -2.10
CA ALA A 215 -7.76 9.25 -3.18
C ALA A 215 -8.58 8.03 -2.73
N ILE A 216 -8.20 7.35 -1.64
CA ILE A 216 -9.01 6.23 -1.12
C ILE A 216 -10.44 6.67 -0.72
N SER A 217 -10.62 7.92 -0.29
CA SER A 217 -11.91 8.47 0.10
C SER A 217 -12.84 8.78 -1.09
N ASP A 218 -12.27 9.07 -2.25
CA ASP A 218 -13.02 9.31 -3.49
C ASP A 218 -13.80 8.06 -3.94
N TYR A 219 -13.39 6.88 -3.44
CA TYR A 219 -14.00 5.58 -3.72
C TYR A 219 -14.82 5.05 -2.54
N ALA A 220 -15.05 5.84 -1.48
CA ALA A 220 -15.72 5.37 -0.26
C ALA A 220 -17.14 4.81 -0.50
N GLN A 221 -17.83 5.26 -1.56
CA GLN A 221 -19.19 4.79 -1.89
C GLN A 221 -19.22 3.41 -2.54
N TRP A 222 -18.09 2.93 -3.05
CA TRP A 222 -17.94 1.55 -3.52
C TRP A 222 -17.73 0.63 -2.33
N SER A 223 -18.80 0.40 -1.58
CA SER A 223 -18.78 -0.30 -0.30
C SER A 223 -18.57 -1.80 -0.42
N THR A 224 -18.91 -2.41 -1.55
CA THR A 224 -18.87 -3.85 -1.75
C THR A 224 -17.85 -4.29 -2.79
N THR A 225 -17.50 -3.43 -3.74
CA THR A 225 -16.61 -3.77 -4.86
C THR A 225 -15.13 -3.53 -4.51
N PRO A 226 -14.25 -4.55 -4.60
CA PRO A 226 -12.79 -4.41 -4.43
C PRO A 226 -12.18 -3.29 -5.27
N LEU A 227 -11.22 -2.58 -4.69
CA LEU A 227 -10.42 -1.56 -5.39
C LEU A 227 -9.03 -2.08 -5.68
N ASP A 228 -8.72 -2.22 -6.96
CA ASP A 228 -7.37 -2.28 -7.50
C ASP A 228 -6.70 -0.91 -7.31
N TYR A 229 -5.57 -0.89 -6.62
CA TYR A 229 -4.87 0.34 -6.24
C TYR A 229 -3.41 0.27 -6.68
N THR A 230 -3.12 0.93 -7.80
CA THR A 230 -1.80 0.92 -8.43
C THR A 230 -0.79 1.77 -7.66
N MET A 231 0.37 1.18 -7.36
CA MET A 231 1.50 1.82 -6.71
C MET A 231 2.74 1.73 -7.59
N ASN A 232 3.31 2.89 -7.91
CA ASN A 232 4.66 3.02 -8.42
C ASN A 232 5.46 3.93 -7.49
N LEU A 233 6.77 3.97 -7.66
CA LEU A 233 7.61 4.97 -7.03
C LEU A 233 7.08 6.39 -7.29
N PHE A 234 6.78 7.13 -6.23
CA PHE A 234 6.46 8.54 -6.33
C PHE A 234 7.73 9.37 -6.57
N HIS A 235 7.60 10.47 -7.31
CA HIS A 235 8.71 11.36 -7.63
C HIS A 235 8.35 12.80 -7.24
N LEU A 236 9.27 13.47 -6.55
CA LEU A 236 9.23 14.88 -6.17
C LEU A 236 9.97 15.73 -7.21
N PHE A 237 9.50 16.94 -7.45
CA PHE A 237 10.01 17.85 -8.48
C PHE A 237 10.23 19.29 -8.01
N ASP A 238 9.62 19.73 -6.90
CA ASP A 238 9.68 21.12 -6.42
C ASP A 238 11.10 21.55 -5.99
N SER A 239 11.99 20.59 -5.75
CA SER A 239 13.42 20.83 -5.53
C SER A 239 14.19 21.32 -6.77
N GLY A 240 13.52 21.41 -7.93
CA GLY A 240 14.13 21.74 -9.22
C GLY A 240 14.74 20.53 -9.94
N GLY A 241 14.56 19.34 -9.39
CA GLY A 241 14.97 18.07 -9.97
C GLY A 241 14.11 16.92 -9.47
N GLU A 242 14.11 15.83 -10.24
CA GLU A 242 13.38 14.60 -9.91
C GLU A 242 14.04 13.86 -8.75
N GLN A 243 13.31 13.63 -7.66
CA GLN A 243 13.76 12.88 -6.49
C GLN A 243 12.76 11.76 -6.16
N PRO A 244 13.20 10.50 -6.05
CA PRO A 244 12.30 9.40 -5.70
C PRO A 244 11.87 9.46 -4.23
N ASP A 245 10.61 9.15 -3.94
CA ASP A 245 10.05 9.07 -2.59
C ASP A 245 9.27 7.76 -2.35
N GLN A 246 10.03 6.73 -1.98
CA GLN A 246 9.48 5.42 -1.61
C GLN A 246 8.58 5.49 -0.37
N ASN A 247 8.91 6.38 0.59
CA ASN A 247 8.18 6.47 1.84
C ASN A 247 6.76 6.99 1.60
N PHE A 248 6.62 7.98 0.72
CA PHE A 248 5.31 8.49 0.35
C PHE A 248 4.47 7.41 -0.34
N THR A 249 5.01 6.66 -1.31
CA THR A 249 4.31 5.53 -1.95
C THR A 249 3.83 4.51 -0.90
N LEU A 250 4.72 4.08 0.00
CA LEU A 250 4.34 3.12 1.05
C LEU A 250 3.30 3.69 2.02
N ALA A 251 3.36 4.99 2.30
CA ALA A 251 2.35 5.63 3.13
C ALA A 251 0.97 5.54 2.47
N VAL A 252 0.84 5.87 1.18
CA VAL A 252 -0.44 5.78 0.44
C VAL A 252 -0.95 4.34 0.40
N LEU A 253 -0.07 3.37 0.12
CA LEU A 253 -0.42 1.94 0.18
C LEU A 253 -0.97 1.54 1.55
N GLN A 254 -0.29 1.97 2.62
CA GLN A 254 -0.75 1.67 3.96
C GLN A 254 -2.11 2.33 4.26
N GLN A 255 -2.32 3.57 3.82
CA GLN A 255 -3.58 4.29 3.97
C GLN A 255 -4.73 3.55 3.27
N ALA A 256 -4.51 3.15 2.02
CA ALA A 256 -5.51 2.42 1.25
C ALA A 256 -5.87 1.08 1.93
N ARG A 257 -4.87 0.33 2.39
CA ARG A 257 -5.05 -0.97 3.07
C ARG A 257 -5.78 -0.94 4.41
N ASN A 258 -5.79 0.20 5.10
CA ASN A 258 -6.54 0.33 6.35
C ASN A 258 -7.93 0.93 6.17
N SER A 259 -8.34 1.22 4.94
CA SER A 259 -9.75 1.47 4.68
C SER A 259 -10.58 0.25 5.07
N THR A 260 -11.85 0.46 5.38
CA THR A 260 -12.79 -0.64 5.68
C THR A 260 -13.18 -1.43 4.43
N ARG A 261 -12.62 -1.10 3.26
CA ARG A 261 -12.92 -1.70 1.96
C ARG A 261 -11.86 -2.75 1.62
N VAL A 262 -12.23 -3.69 0.76
CA VAL A 262 -11.24 -4.60 0.14
C VAL A 262 -10.40 -3.78 -0.84
N VAL A 263 -9.12 -3.64 -0.55
CA VAL A 263 -8.13 -2.96 -1.40
C VAL A 263 -7.04 -3.93 -1.78
N GLN A 264 -6.82 -4.08 -3.08
CA GLN A 264 -5.74 -4.88 -3.64
C GLN A 264 -4.68 -3.94 -4.17
N GLY A 265 -3.67 -3.68 -3.34
CA GLY A 265 -2.52 -2.89 -3.75
C GLY A 265 -1.64 -3.67 -4.73
N GLY A 266 -1.04 -2.99 -5.69
CA GLY A 266 -0.09 -3.64 -6.58
C GLY A 266 0.69 -2.67 -7.44
N ASN A 267 1.21 -3.15 -8.55
CA ASN A 267 2.03 -2.40 -9.49
C ASN A 267 1.69 -2.82 -10.91
N HIS A 268 1.64 -1.86 -11.82
CA HIS A 268 1.19 -2.09 -13.19
C HIS A 268 2.35 -2.22 -14.21
N ALA A 269 3.53 -2.63 -13.73
CA ALA A 269 4.72 -2.92 -14.52
C ALA A 269 5.39 -4.24 -14.09
N LEU A 270 4.61 -5.25 -13.68
CA LEU A 270 5.11 -6.56 -13.27
C LEU A 270 5.93 -7.21 -14.39
N ARG A 271 7.16 -7.59 -14.05
CA ARG A 271 8.12 -8.22 -14.96
C ARG A 271 9.18 -8.98 -14.19
N SER A 272 9.88 -9.88 -14.87
CA SER A 272 11.03 -10.58 -14.30
C SER A 272 12.31 -10.28 -15.10
N PRO A 273 13.38 -9.75 -14.47
CA PRO A 273 13.49 -9.34 -13.08
C PRO A 273 12.63 -8.10 -12.75
N ILE A 274 12.19 -7.99 -11.49
CA ILE A 274 11.42 -6.83 -11.00
C ILE A 274 12.20 -5.53 -11.25
N TYR A 275 11.48 -4.47 -11.62
CA TYR A 275 12.10 -3.16 -11.78
C TYR A 275 12.62 -2.66 -10.42
N ALA A 276 13.93 -2.46 -10.31
CA ALA A 276 14.56 -2.15 -9.03
C ALA A 276 13.95 -0.94 -8.29
N PRO A 277 13.61 0.18 -8.96
CA PRO A 277 12.96 1.31 -8.31
C PRO A 277 11.62 0.99 -7.62
N ASP A 278 10.83 0.06 -8.15
CA ASP A 278 9.52 -0.33 -7.60
C ASP A 278 9.57 -1.57 -6.70
N SER A 279 10.73 -2.23 -6.60
CA SER A 279 10.90 -3.49 -5.85
C SER A 279 10.42 -3.41 -4.38
N PHE A 280 10.50 -2.23 -3.77
CA PHE A 280 10.05 -1.99 -2.40
C PHE A 280 8.52 -2.19 -2.24
N VAL A 281 7.71 -1.89 -3.26
CA VAL A 281 6.25 -2.11 -3.25
C VAL A 281 5.96 -3.61 -3.20
N TYR A 282 6.60 -4.39 -4.06
CA TYR A 282 6.45 -5.85 -4.11
C TYR A 282 6.87 -6.52 -2.81
N VAL A 283 8.03 -6.12 -2.26
CA VAL A 283 8.52 -6.65 -0.99
C VAL A 283 7.58 -6.30 0.16
N GLN A 284 7.02 -5.09 0.17
CA GLN A 284 6.05 -4.69 1.19
C GLN A 284 4.78 -5.52 1.10
N LEU A 285 4.18 -5.68 -0.08
CA LEU A 285 2.96 -6.48 -0.29
C LEU A 285 3.16 -7.95 0.11
N ALA A 286 4.30 -8.54 -0.23
CA ALA A 286 4.62 -9.90 0.21
C ALA A 286 4.81 -10.01 1.73
N ALA A 287 5.51 -9.04 2.33
CA ALA A 287 5.68 -8.99 3.79
C ALA A 287 4.33 -8.86 4.50
N ASP A 288 3.41 -8.09 3.93
CA ASP A 288 2.07 -7.90 4.45
C ASP A 288 1.27 -9.20 4.43
N ALA A 289 1.27 -9.93 3.32
CA ALA A 289 0.62 -11.22 3.19
C ALA A 289 1.21 -12.27 4.16
N MET A 290 2.52 -12.19 4.41
CA MET A 290 3.18 -13.04 5.41
C MET A 290 2.79 -12.71 6.85
N LEU A 291 2.52 -11.44 7.16
CA LEU A 291 2.17 -10.97 8.50
C LEU A 291 0.68 -11.12 8.82
N ASP A 292 -0.17 -10.91 7.81
CA ASP A 292 -1.62 -11.09 7.90
C ASP A 292 -2.09 -11.96 6.74
N PRO A 293 -2.31 -13.26 6.97
CA PRO A 293 -2.79 -14.15 5.91
C PRO A 293 -4.24 -13.91 5.48
N ASN A 294 -4.96 -12.98 6.12
CA ASN A 294 -6.27 -12.50 5.67
C ASN A 294 -6.17 -11.17 4.91
N ALA A 295 -4.96 -10.63 4.71
CA ALA A 295 -4.76 -9.48 3.84
C ALA A 295 -5.31 -9.79 2.45
N ALA A 296 -5.93 -8.79 1.82
CA ALA A 296 -6.35 -8.92 0.44
C ALA A 296 -5.11 -9.11 -0.45
N PRO A 297 -5.13 -10.08 -1.38
CA PRO A 297 -3.98 -10.35 -2.22
C PRO A 297 -3.76 -9.22 -3.22
N ALA A 298 -2.54 -9.10 -3.74
CA ALA A 298 -2.17 -8.01 -4.64
C ALA A 298 -2.83 -8.13 -6.03
N SER A 299 -3.11 -6.98 -6.66
CA SER A 299 -3.60 -6.88 -8.04
C SER A 299 -2.48 -6.31 -8.91
N TYR A 300 -1.92 -7.11 -9.81
CA TYR A 300 -0.81 -6.68 -10.67
C TYR A 300 -1.24 -6.51 -12.13
N GLN A 301 -0.50 -5.71 -12.87
CA GLN A 301 -0.54 -5.70 -14.34
C GLN A 301 0.87 -5.94 -14.86
N THR A 302 0.99 -6.77 -15.90
CA THR A 302 2.27 -7.02 -16.58
C THR A 302 2.84 -5.74 -17.21
N ALA A 303 4.16 -5.64 -17.29
CA ALA A 303 4.81 -4.63 -18.13
C ALA A 303 4.45 -4.81 -19.61
N SER A 304 4.70 -3.79 -20.44
CA SER A 304 4.34 -3.83 -21.86
C SER A 304 4.92 -5.03 -22.58
N PRO A 305 4.19 -5.62 -23.55
CA PRO A 305 4.71 -6.75 -24.30
C PRO A 305 6.05 -6.47 -24.98
N ASP A 306 6.29 -5.24 -25.45
CA ASP A 306 7.58 -4.80 -25.99
C ASP A 306 8.70 -4.88 -24.94
N LEU A 307 8.41 -4.47 -23.70
CA LEU A 307 9.36 -4.57 -22.60
C LEU A 307 9.62 -6.02 -22.20
N LEU A 308 8.59 -6.86 -22.12
CA LEU A 308 8.74 -8.27 -21.79
C LEU A 308 9.52 -9.04 -22.85
N ALA A 309 9.29 -8.75 -24.14
CA ALA A 309 10.03 -9.34 -25.26
C ALA A 309 11.53 -8.96 -25.22
N GLY A 310 11.85 -7.77 -24.71
CA GLY A 310 13.22 -7.31 -24.53
C GLY A 310 13.97 -7.96 -23.37
N LEU A 311 13.29 -8.67 -22.46
CA LEU A 311 13.88 -9.30 -21.29
C LEU A 311 14.20 -10.79 -21.53
N PRO A 312 15.35 -11.29 -21.05
CA PRO A 312 15.68 -12.70 -21.20
C PRO A 312 14.75 -13.56 -20.33
N GLY A 313 14.16 -14.62 -20.90
CA GLY A 313 13.52 -15.66 -20.11
C GLY A 313 14.55 -16.52 -19.38
N SER A 314 14.16 -17.13 -18.26
CA SER A 314 15.02 -18.00 -17.44
C SER A 314 15.45 -19.29 -18.16
N GLY A 315 14.71 -19.69 -19.20
CA GLY A 315 14.85 -20.99 -19.87
C GLY A 315 14.20 -22.15 -19.12
N THR A 316 13.60 -21.89 -17.96
CA THR A 316 12.88 -22.89 -17.14
C THR A 316 11.63 -23.42 -17.85
N TYR A 317 11.04 -22.60 -18.72
CA TYR A 317 9.78 -22.88 -19.41
C TYR A 317 10.01 -23.05 -20.91
N PRO A 318 10.45 -24.24 -21.38
CA PRO A 318 10.88 -24.44 -22.77
C PRO A 318 9.77 -24.27 -23.82
N ASN A 319 8.50 -24.27 -23.38
CA ASN A 319 7.34 -24.00 -24.24
C ASN A 319 7.11 -22.50 -24.50
N PHE A 320 7.89 -21.62 -23.89
CA PHE A 320 7.87 -20.18 -24.10
C PHE A 320 9.20 -19.76 -24.73
N THR A 321 9.13 -19.15 -25.93
CA THR A 321 10.32 -18.81 -26.73
C THR A 321 10.13 -17.47 -27.43
N GLY A 322 11.24 -16.84 -27.83
CA GLY A 322 11.21 -15.54 -28.52
C GLY A 322 10.61 -14.47 -27.62
N ASP A 323 9.74 -13.63 -28.19
CA ASP A 323 9.09 -12.49 -27.52
C ASP A 323 8.21 -12.92 -26.31
N PHE A 324 7.89 -14.21 -26.19
CA PHE A 324 7.07 -14.75 -25.10
C PHE A 324 7.86 -15.40 -23.98
N ALA A 325 9.19 -15.48 -24.09
CA ALA A 325 10.03 -16.27 -23.18
C ALA A 325 9.91 -15.87 -21.70
N ASN A 326 9.62 -14.59 -21.41
CA ASN A 326 9.59 -14.04 -20.05
C ASN A 326 8.21 -14.08 -19.38
N TRP A 327 7.12 -14.28 -20.14
CA TRP A 327 5.75 -14.31 -19.58
C TRP A 327 5.58 -15.24 -18.36
N PRO A 328 6.04 -16.50 -18.38
CA PRO A 328 5.91 -17.38 -17.22
C PRO A 328 6.79 -16.94 -16.04
N ASP A 329 7.98 -16.37 -16.29
CA ASP A 329 8.83 -15.83 -15.22
C ASP A 329 8.17 -14.60 -14.56
N THR A 330 7.47 -13.79 -15.36
CA THR A 330 6.72 -12.62 -14.89
C THR A 330 5.52 -13.03 -14.02
N VAL A 331 4.73 -14.02 -14.45
CA VAL A 331 3.62 -14.55 -13.64
C VAL A 331 4.14 -15.24 -12.37
N ALA A 332 5.24 -15.98 -12.45
CA ALA A 332 5.88 -16.58 -11.27
C ALA A 332 6.35 -15.53 -10.26
N ALA A 333 6.87 -14.40 -10.73
CA ALA A 333 7.23 -13.27 -9.86
C ALA A 333 5.97 -12.70 -9.17
N GLY A 334 4.86 -12.54 -9.88
CA GLY A 334 3.59 -12.14 -9.27
C GLY A 334 3.17 -13.07 -8.14
N VAL A 335 3.21 -14.39 -8.34
CA VAL A 335 2.90 -15.40 -7.32
C VAL A 335 3.82 -15.26 -6.09
N GLN A 336 5.11 -15.00 -6.30
CA GLN A 336 6.06 -14.77 -5.20
C GLN A 336 5.67 -13.55 -4.36
N PHE A 337 5.03 -12.55 -4.95
CA PHE A 337 4.61 -11.31 -4.29
C PHE A 337 3.11 -11.26 -3.99
N ASP A 338 2.48 -12.43 -3.76
CA ASP A 338 1.08 -12.54 -3.32
C ASP A 338 0.05 -12.00 -4.33
N ALA A 339 0.30 -12.20 -5.63
CA ALA A 339 -0.70 -11.91 -6.65
C ALA A 339 -1.99 -12.70 -6.43
N GLY A 340 -3.10 -11.99 -6.23
CA GLY A 340 -4.44 -12.53 -6.35
C GLY A 340 -4.82 -12.61 -7.82
N ASP A 341 -4.67 -11.48 -8.52
CA ASP A 341 -4.90 -11.36 -9.95
C ASP A 341 -3.73 -10.72 -10.69
N ILE A 342 -3.61 -11.05 -11.99
CA ILE A 342 -2.62 -10.47 -12.89
C ILE A 342 -3.31 -10.10 -14.20
N GLU A 343 -3.33 -8.80 -14.49
CA GLU A 343 -3.71 -8.25 -15.78
C GLU A 343 -2.62 -8.49 -16.83
N LEU A 344 -3.02 -9.21 -17.87
CA LEU A 344 -2.18 -9.49 -19.02
C LEU A 344 -2.43 -8.45 -20.10
N TRP A 345 -1.36 -7.77 -20.51
CA TRP A 345 -1.46 -6.74 -21.53
C TRP A 345 -1.67 -7.36 -22.92
N ASP A 346 -2.70 -6.91 -23.62
CA ASP A 346 -3.13 -7.41 -24.93
C ASP A 346 -2.27 -6.88 -26.10
N PHE A 347 -1.59 -5.73 -25.94
CA PHE A 347 -1.02 -5.02 -27.07
C PHE A 347 -0.01 -3.92 -26.66
N SER A 348 1.07 -3.75 -27.44
CA SER A 348 1.98 -2.58 -27.34
C SER A 348 2.15 -1.86 -28.68
N GLY A 349 2.14 -0.52 -28.65
CA GLY A 349 2.46 0.34 -29.80
C GLY A 349 1.24 1.01 -30.46
N PRO A 350 1.35 1.51 -31.71
CA PRO A 350 0.20 2.10 -32.42
C PRO A 350 -0.64 1.01 -33.10
N PRO A 351 -1.96 1.20 -33.27
CA PRO A 351 -2.83 0.18 -33.88
C PRO A 351 -2.22 -0.41 -35.16
N GLY A 352 -2.08 -1.75 -35.20
CA GLY A 352 -1.44 -2.47 -36.30
C GLY A 352 0.06 -2.79 -36.10
N SER A 353 0.62 -2.57 -34.91
CA SER A 353 1.92 -3.15 -34.53
C SER A 353 1.85 -4.69 -34.54
N GLY A 354 3.02 -5.35 -34.65
CA GLY A 354 3.11 -6.81 -34.70
C GLY A 354 3.08 -7.50 -33.32
N ILE A 355 3.16 -6.74 -32.23
CA ILE A 355 3.27 -7.28 -30.86
C ILE A 355 1.89 -7.14 -30.20
N ASN A 356 1.10 -8.22 -30.32
CA ASN A 356 -0.24 -8.33 -29.74
C ASN A 356 -0.21 -9.11 -28.42
N GLY A 357 0.72 -8.75 -27.52
CA GLY A 357 0.73 -9.22 -26.12
C GLY A 357 0.36 -10.69 -25.90
N PHE A 358 -0.54 -10.94 -24.95
CA PHE A 358 -1.02 -12.30 -24.66
C PHE A 358 -1.87 -12.89 -25.79
N LEU A 359 -2.46 -12.08 -26.68
CA LEU A 359 -3.29 -12.54 -27.80
C LEU A 359 -2.52 -13.43 -28.78
N SER A 360 -1.19 -13.34 -28.76
CA SER A 360 -0.29 -14.16 -29.58
C SER A 360 0.17 -15.46 -28.89
N LEU A 361 -0.21 -15.69 -27.63
CA LEU A 361 0.05 -16.94 -26.92
C LEU A 361 -0.87 -18.06 -27.43
N ALA A 362 -0.36 -19.29 -27.46
CA ALA A 362 -1.18 -20.47 -27.67
C ALA A 362 -2.13 -20.69 -26.47
N PRO A 363 -3.33 -21.28 -26.65
CA PRO A 363 -4.23 -21.58 -25.54
C PRO A 363 -3.59 -22.39 -24.41
N SER A 364 -2.68 -23.31 -24.73
CA SER A 364 -1.93 -24.10 -23.74
C SER A 364 -0.92 -23.27 -22.94
N GLN A 365 -0.33 -22.23 -23.54
CA GLN A 365 0.57 -21.30 -22.85
C GLN A 365 -0.23 -20.42 -21.89
N LEU A 366 -1.36 -19.88 -22.32
CA LEU A 366 -2.20 -19.07 -21.44
C LEU A 366 -2.78 -19.90 -20.28
N GLN A 367 -3.25 -21.12 -20.56
CA GLN A 367 -3.69 -22.04 -19.49
C GLN A 367 -2.56 -22.37 -18.52
N PHE A 368 -1.32 -22.47 -19.01
CA PHE A 368 -0.15 -22.62 -18.15
C PHE A 368 0.04 -21.41 -17.23
N LEU A 369 -0.05 -20.19 -17.75
CA LEU A 369 0.02 -18.97 -16.93
C LEU A 369 -1.10 -18.91 -15.88
N ALA A 370 -2.33 -19.27 -16.26
CA ALA A 370 -3.47 -19.33 -15.34
C ALA A 370 -3.23 -20.36 -14.22
N THR A 371 -2.69 -21.53 -14.56
CA THR A 371 -2.35 -22.58 -13.60
C THR A 371 -1.21 -22.16 -12.69
N LEU A 372 -0.22 -21.46 -13.22
CA LEU A 372 0.91 -20.93 -12.46
C LEU A 372 0.44 -19.90 -11.42
N LEU A 373 -0.45 -18.99 -11.81
CA LEU A 373 -1.06 -18.03 -10.87
C LEU A 373 -1.95 -18.73 -9.85
N ALA A 374 -2.84 -19.63 -10.29
CA ALA A 374 -3.76 -20.35 -9.41
C ALA A 374 -3.06 -21.30 -8.44
N ALA A 375 -1.82 -21.72 -8.73
CA ALA A 375 -1.02 -22.49 -7.78
C ALA A 375 -0.77 -21.71 -6.48
N GLY A 376 -0.73 -20.38 -6.55
CA GLY A 376 -0.60 -19.46 -5.42
C GLY A 376 0.64 -19.68 -4.55
N ASN A 377 0.83 -18.78 -3.59
CA ASN A 377 1.45 -19.14 -2.31
C ASN A 377 0.26 -19.26 -1.32
N PRO A 378 0.03 -20.40 -0.66
CA PRO A 378 -1.24 -20.65 0.04
C PRO A 378 -1.35 -19.81 1.32
N PRO A 379 -2.42 -19.01 1.53
CA PRO A 379 -2.78 -18.54 2.86
C PRO A 379 -3.46 -19.66 3.65
N PRO A 380 -3.30 -19.71 4.98
CA PRO A 380 -3.76 -20.76 5.85
C PRO A 380 -5.27 -20.62 6.04
N ASN A 381 -6.05 -21.41 5.33
CA ASN A 381 -7.41 -21.70 5.78
C ASN A 381 -7.65 -23.19 5.83
N ALA A 382 -7.91 -23.64 7.06
CA ALA A 382 -8.39 -24.96 7.40
C ALA A 382 -9.58 -25.33 6.51
N GLY A 383 -9.32 -26.20 5.54
CA GLY A 383 -10.29 -26.72 4.60
C GLY A 383 -9.58 -27.70 3.67
N ALA A 384 -10.26 -28.78 3.29
CA ALA A 384 -9.76 -29.67 2.25
C ALA A 384 -9.61 -28.91 0.92
N PRO A 385 -8.77 -29.39 -0.02
CA PRO A 385 -8.63 -28.77 -1.34
C PRO A 385 -9.98 -28.59 -2.03
N ASP A 386 -10.19 -27.46 -2.69
CA ASP A 386 -11.40 -27.13 -3.47
C ASP A 386 -11.59 -28.01 -4.73
N THR A 387 -10.85 -29.11 -4.83
CA THR A 387 -10.91 -30.09 -5.93
C THR A 387 -12.06 -31.08 -5.80
N GLY A 388 -12.90 -30.98 -4.77
CA GLY A 388 -14.01 -31.91 -4.48
C GLY A 388 -13.56 -33.31 -4.01
N ALA A 389 -12.29 -33.50 -3.67
CA ALA A 389 -11.75 -34.77 -3.21
C ALA A 389 -11.98 -34.96 -1.69
N PRO A 390 -12.30 -36.19 -1.21
CA PRO A 390 -12.66 -36.44 0.19
C PRO A 390 -11.49 -36.36 1.19
N LEU A 391 -10.24 -36.44 0.71
CA LEU A 391 -8.99 -36.39 1.47
C LEU A 391 -7.94 -35.58 0.69
N GLY A 392 -7.14 -34.75 1.39
CA GLY A 392 -6.09 -33.94 0.77
C GLY A 392 -5.04 -33.44 1.76
N PHE A 393 -4.01 -32.76 1.24
CA PHE A 393 -2.92 -32.20 2.04
C PHE A 393 -2.81 -30.68 1.86
N VAL A 394 -2.45 -30.00 2.94
CA VAL A 394 -1.91 -28.63 2.91
C VAL A 394 -0.42 -28.76 3.21
N ALA A 395 0.44 -28.41 2.25
CA ALA A 395 1.89 -28.54 2.37
C ALA A 395 2.61 -27.60 1.40
N PRO A 396 3.80 -27.09 1.74
CA PRO A 396 4.62 -26.34 0.80
C PRO A 396 5.10 -27.23 -0.37
N ALA A 397 5.60 -26.61 -1.43
CA ALA A 397 6.31 -27.35 -2.49
C ALA A 397 7.71 -27.78 -2.03
N PHE A 398 8.38 -26.94 -1.22
CA PHE A 398 9.71 -27.23 -0.66
C PHE A 398 9.90 -26.59 0.73
N VAL A 399 10.81 -27.16 1.51
CA VAL A 399 11.34 -26.59 2.76
C VAL A 399 12.86 -26.49 2.68
N THR A 400 13.46 -25.46 3.29
CA THR A 400 14.92 -25.26 3.24
C THR A 400 15.50 -25.12 4.64
N GLY A 401 16.73 -25.59 4.84
CA GLY A 401 17.42 -25.46 6.12
C GLY A 401 18.91 -25.81 6.04
N ALA A 402 19.61 -25.70 7.17
CA ALA A 402 21.06 -25.88 7.21
C ALA A 402 21.47 -27.35 7.05
N ALA A 403 22.50 -27.60 6.24
CA ALA A 403 23.09 -28.93 6.10
C ALA A 403 23.63 -29.45 7.45
N GLY A 404 23.31 -30.71 7.78
CA GLY A 404 23.72 -31.40 9.00
C GLY A 404 22.82 -31.15 10.21
N GLY A 405 21.76 -30.34 10.08
CA GLY A 405 20.76 -30.08 11.12
C GLY A 405 19.34 -30.48 10.69
N PRO A 406 18.38 -30.54 11.64
CA PRO A 406 16.98 -30.81 11.33
C PRO A 406 16.34 -29.63 10.59
N ILE A 407 15.73 -29.91 9.44
CA ILE A 407 14.96 -28.98 8.63
C ILE A 407 13.49 -29.18 9.01
N ALA A 408 12.91 -28.22 9.73
CA ALA A 408 11.59 -28.37 10.35
C ALA A 408 10.45 -27.94 9.41
N PHE A 409 9.36 -28.71 9.40
CA PHE A 409 8.12 -28.46 8.67
C PHE A 409 7.14 -27.75 9.62
N THR A 410 7.44 -26.49 9.96
CA THR A 410 6.68 -25.70 10.94
C THR A 410 6.12 -24.41 10.36
N GLY A 411 5.10 -23.83 10.99
CA GLY A 411 4.50 -22.57 10.54
C GLY A 411 3.90 -22.71 9.14
N THR A 412 4.28 -21.82 8.22
CA THR A 412 3.85 -21.84 6.81
C THR A 412 4.44 -23.01 6.02
N SER A 413 5.47 -23.68 6.54
CA SER A 413 6.08 -24.88 5.96
C SER A 413 5.50 -26.19 6.51
N ALA A 414 4.45 -26.10 7.33
CA ALA A 414 3.83 -27.28 7.94
C ALA A 414 3.09 -28.14 6.90
N VAL A 415 3.12 -29.46 7.14
CA VAL A 415 2.29 -30.41 6.42
C VAL A 415 1.07 -30.72 7.29
N LEU A 416 -0.12 -30.59 6.72
CA LEU A 416 -1.39 -30.92 7.37
C LEU A 416 -2.22 -31.85 6.48
N VAL A 417 -2.88 -32.81 7.08
CA VAL A 417 -3.92 -33.63 6.44
C VAL A 417 -5.27 -32.96 6.62
N ALA A 418 -6.02 -32.81 5.54
CA ALA A 418 -7.36 -32.25 5.53
C ALA A 418 -8.37 -33.27 4.98
N SER A 419 -9.58 -33.29 5.54
CA SER A 419 -10.68 -34.15 5.09
C SER A 419 -12.01 -33.40 5.18
N VAL A 420 -12.91 -33.65 4.23
CA VAL A 420 -14.24 -33.03 4.15
C VAL A 420 -15.29 -33.69 5.06
N THR A 421 -14.97 -34.79 5.76
CA THR A 421 -15.92 -35.47 6.67
C THR A 421 -15.32 -35.67 8.07
N PRO A 422 -16.01 -35.30 9.18
CA PRO A 422 -15.49 -35.53 10.53
C PRO A 422 -15.46 -37.04 10.83
N LYS A 423 -14.29 -37.69 10.79
CA LYS A 423 -14.16 -39.15 10.94
C LYS A 423 -12.94 -39.62 11.74
N VAL A 424 -13.04 -40.88 12.18
CA VAL A 424 -12.48 -41.45 13.42
C VAL A 424 -11.02 -41.95 13.30
N GLY A 425 -10.36 -41.86 12.14
CA GLY A 425 -8.91 -42.12 12.02
C GLY A 425 -8.37 -42.18 10.59
N SER A 426 -7.10 -41.83 10.41
CA SER A 426 -6.33 -41.96 9.16
C SER A 426 -4.97 -42.60 9.43
N VAL A 427 -4.41 -43.26 8.41
CA VAL A 427 -3.01 -43.73 8.39
C VAL A 427 -2.23 -42.81 7.47
N VAL A 428 -1.12 -42.25 7.96
CA VAL A 428 -0.19 -41.42 7.18
C VAL A 428 1.18 -42.08 7.18
N VAL A 429 1.73 -42.29 6.01
CA VAL A 429 3.09 -42.81 5.82
C VAL A 429 3.95 -41.71 5.23
N LEU A 430 5.03 -41.36 5.95
CA LEU A 430 6.07 -40.44 5.51
C LEU A 430 7.27 -41.26 5.06
N SER A 431 7.88 -40.91 3.93
CA SER A 431 9.09 -41.56 3.43
C SER A 431 10.06 -40.53 2.86
N SER A 432 11.30 -40.52 3.33
CA SER A 432 12.41 -39.83 2.68
C SER A 432 12.89 -40.67 1.50
N THR A 433 13.04 -40.06 0.32
CA THR A 433 13.36 -40.78 -0.92
C THR A 433 14.84 -40.74 -1.31
N ASN A 434 15.61 -39.77 -0.83
CA ASN A 434 17.02 -39.54 -1.17
C ASN A 434 17.95 -39.56 0.05
N GLY A 435 17.56 -40.21 1.15
CA GLY A 435 18.46 -40.59 2.24
C GLY A 435 18.53 -39.62 3.43
N GLY A 436 17.54 -38.73 3.57
CA GLY A 436 17.26 -38.00 4.80
C GLY A 436 16.74 -38.88 5.93
N SER A 437 16.86 -38.37 7.15
CA SER A 437 16.28 -38.99 8.34
C SER A 437 15.14 -38.12 8.85
N LEU A 438 13.91 -38.60 8.68
CA LEU A 438 12.73 -37.98 9.24
C LEU A 438 12.74 -38.12 10.77
N SER A 439 12.14 -37.14 11.46
CA SER A 439 11.89 -37.20 12.89
C SER A 439 10.60 -36.46 13.24
N VAL A 440 9.82 -37.02 14.16
CA VAL A 440 8.61 -36.42 14.76
C VAL A 440 8.62 -36.60 16.28
N THR A 441 7.81 -35.81 16.98
CA THR A 441 7.49 -36.02 18.40
C THR A 441 6.16 -36.77 18.48
N ASP A 442 6.11 -37.90 19.19
CA ASP A 442 4.86 -38.62 19.39
C ASP A 442 3.96 -37.86 20.38
N ILE A 443 2.92 -37.22 19.83
CA ILE A 443 1.93 -36.46 20.57
C ILE A 443 0.64 -37.26 20.54
N GLY A 444 0.22 -37.77 21.70
CA GLY A 444 -1.02 -38.51 21.82
C GLY A 444 -0.96 -39.98 21.39
N GLY A 445 0.23 -40.54 21.17
CA GLY A 445 0.43 -41.98 20.93
C GLY A 445 0.02 -42.45 19.54
N VAL A 446 0.15 -41.57 18.54
CA VAL A 446 -0.30 -41.85 17.16
C VAL A 446 0.85 -42.29 16.25
N VAL A 447 2.11 -42.23 16.70
CA VAL A 447 3.24 -42.79 15.95
C VAL A 447 3.24 -44.32 16.06
N VAL A 448 3.24 -45.01 14.93
CA VAL A 448 3.32 -46.48 14.86
C VAL A 448 4.77 -46.88 14.60
N GLY A 449 5.45 -47.34 15.65
CA GLY A 449 6.85 -47.76 15.57
C GLY A 449 7.82 -46.63 15.93
N PRO A 450 8.99 -46.53 15.27
CA PRO A 450 9.99 -45.52 15.60
C PRO A 450 9.54 -44.10 15.19
N SER A 451 9.84 -43.10 16.02
CA SER A 451 9.55 -41.69 15.74
C SER A 451 10.61 -40.98 14.89
N SER A 452 11.60 -41.73 14.40
CA SER A 452 12.65 -41.22 13.51
C SER A 452 13.17 -42.32 12.60
N GLY A 453 13.53 -41.98 11.36
CA GLY A 453 14.10 -42.89 10.38
C GLY A 453 13.76 -42.50 8.93
N PRO A 454 14.06 -43.35 7.95
CA PRO A 454 13.75 -43.08 6.55
C PRO A 454 12.24 -43.14 6.24
N SER A 455 11.45 -43.76 7.13
CA SER A 455 10.00 -43.76 7.04
C SER A 455 9.38 -43.72 8.44
N ILE A 456 8.28 -42.99 8.55
CA ILE A 456 7.49 -42.84 9.79
C ILE A 456 6.03 -43.11 9.44
N THR A 457 5.35 -43.91 10.26
CA THR A 457 3.92 -44.17 10.12
C THR A 457 3.16 -43.55 11.28
N LEU A 458 2.07 -42.83 10.97
CA LEU A 458 1.15 -42.24 11.93
C LEU A 458 -0.22 -42.90 11.75
N ALA A 459 -0.91 -43.23 12.84
CA ALA A 459 -2.26 -43.75 12.82
C ALA A 459 -3.09 -43.14 13.95
N GLY A 460 -4.14 -42.40 13.61
CA GLY A 460 -4.97 -41.77 14.62
C GLY A 460 -5.97 -40.76 14.05
N ALA A 461 -6.66 -40.06 14.95
CA ALA A 461 -7.58 -38.99 14.56
C ALA A 461 -6.82 -37.84 13.87
N PRO A 462 -7.39 -37.18 12.83
CA PRO A 462 -6.70 -36.14 12.05
C PRO A 462 -6.08 -35.02 12.88
N ALA A 463 -6.73 -34.59 13.96
CA ALA A 463 -6.20 -33.55 14.85
C ALA A 463 -4.90 -33.97 15.57
N LEU A 464 -4.80 -35.23 16.00
CA LEU A 464 -3.60 -35.77 16.65
C LEU A 464 -2.49 -36.04 15.62
N VAL A 465 -2.86 -36.55 14.44
CA VAL A 465 -1.95 -36.72 13.31
C VAL A 465 -1.33 -35.37 12.91
N ASN A 466 -2.14 -34.31 12.78
CA ASN A 466 -1.65 -32.97 12.46
C ASN A 466 -0.80 -32.36 13.57
N ALA A 467 -1.09 -32.66 14.85
CA ALA A 467 -0.23 -32.24 15.96
C ALA A 467 1.17 -32.88 15.86
N VAL A 468 1.26 -34.16 15.47
CA VAL A 468 2.54 -34.83 15.23
C VAL A 468 3.23 -34.31 13.97
N LEU A 469 2.51 -34.11 12.86
CA LEU A 469 3.07 -33.54 11.63
C LEU A 469 3.64 -32.13 11.81
N ALA A 470 3.08 -31.33 12.72
CA ALA A 470 3.64 -30.02 13.07
C ALA A 470 5.02 -30.08 13.75
N THR A 471 5.47 -31.27 14.14
CA THR A 471 6.82 -31.50 14.69
C THR A 471 7.75 -32.20 13.70
N LEU A 472 7.28 -32.43 12.47
CA LEU A 472 8.05 -33.11 11.44
C LEU A 472 9.32 -32.31 11.12
N SER A 473 10.43 -33.03 11.04
CA SER A 473 11.69 -32.53 10.51
C SER A 473 12.34 -33.59 9.64
N ASP A 474 13.18 -33.15 8.71
CA ASP A 474 14.05 -34.00 7.92
C ASP A 474 15.51 -33.54 8.09
N THR A 475 16.43 -34.49 8.27
CA THR A 475 17.85 -34.19 8.48
C THR A 475 18.66 -34.66 7.29
N LEU A 476 19.31 -33.71 6.61
CA LEU A 476 20.14 -33.95 5.44
C LEU A 476 21.57 -33.48 5.70
N SER A 477 22.56 -34.29 5.31
CA SER A 477 23.97 -33.90 5.39
C SER A 477 24.38 -32.88 4.31
N GLY A 478 23.55 -32.68 3.28
CA GLY A 478 23.71 -31.74 2.18
C GLY A 478 22.84 -32.15 0.97
N GLY A 479 22.61 -31.24 0.01
CA GLY A 479 21.84 -31.56 -1.21
C GLY A 479 20.32 -31.44 -1.05
N SER A 480 19.57 -32.18 -1.87
CA SER A 480 18.10 -32.15 -1.91
C SER A 480 17.50 -33.52 -1.59
N ASP A 481 16.36 -33.54 -0.92
CA ASP A 481 15.53 -34.72 -0.67
C ASP A 481 14.06 -34.44 -1.03
N ILE A 482 13.25 -35.49 -1.05
CA ILE A 482 11.80 -35.43 -1.15
C ILE A 482 11.23 -36.26 -0.01
N VAL A 483 10.35 -35.63 0.77
CA VAL A 483 9.47 -36.33 1.70
C VAL A 483 8.18 -36.66 0.97
N HIS A 484 8.01 -37.95 0.68
CA HIS A 484 6.80 -38.52 0.11
C HIS A 484 5.80 -38.84 1.22
N ILE A 485 4.57 -38.38 1.07
CA ILE A 485 3.53 -38.44 2.09
C ILE A 485 2.28 -39.08 1.49
N GLU A 486 1.92 -40.26 1.98
CA GLU A 486 0.68 -40.96 1.60
C GLU A 486 -0.27 -40.97 2.80
N ALA A 487 -1.50 -40.49 2.61
CA ALA A 487 -2.57 -40.61 3.60
C ALA A 487 -3.67 -41.51 3.04
N ILE A 488 -4.12 -42.46 3.87
CA ILE A 488 -5.24 -43.34 3.58
C ILE A 488 -6.21 -43.24 4.74
N ASP A 489 -7.47 -42.96 4.45
CA ASP A 489 -8.51 -42.98 5.47
C ASP A 489 -9.15 -44.37 5.63
N ASN A 490 -10.03 -44.51 6.62
CA ASN A 490 -10.73 -45.79 6.87
C ASN A 490 -11.75 -46.18 5.78
N ASN A 491 -12.05 -45.27 4.85
CA ASN A 491 -12.90 -45.54 3.68
C ASN A 491 -12.08 -46.02 2.47
N GLY A 492 -10.75 -45.99 2.56
CA GLY A 492 -9.85 -46.32 1.46
C GLY A 492 -9.57 -45.14 0.53
N ASP A 493 -10.02 -43.93 0.88
CA ASP A 493 -9.70 -42.72 0.14
C ASP A 493 -8.21 -42.41 0.34
N LYS A 494 -7.51 -42.14 -0.77
CA LYS A 494 -6.06 -41.94 -0.79
C LYS A 494 -5.73 -40.52 -1.23
N ALA A 495 -4.80 -39.90 -0.51
CA ALA A 495 -4.12 -38.69 -0.93
C ALA A 495 -2.61 -38.92 -0.92
N VAL A 496 -1.90 -38.30 -1.84
CA VAL A 496 -0.44 -38.34 -1.93
C VAL A 496 0.11 -36.94 -2.10
N ARG A 497 1.21 -36.62 -1.42
CA ARG A 497 1.93 -35.36 -1.56
C ARG A 497 3.43 -35.56 -1.46
N ASP A 498 4.17 -34.92 -2.37
CA ASP A 498 5.62 -34.78 -2.29
C ASP A 498 5.99 -33.38 -1.82
N VAL A 499 6.96 -33.28 -0.91
CA VAL A 499 7.54 -32.02 -0.45
C VAL A 499 9.05 -32.09 -0.62
N GLY A 500 9.63 -31.15 -1.37
CA GLY A 500 11.08 -31.05 -1.53
C GLY A 500 11.74 -30.55 -0.24
N VAL A 501 12.95 -31.01 0.05
CA VAL A 501 13.78 -30.54 1.17
C VAL A 501 15.13 -30.14 0.62
N GLN A 502 15.58 -28.92 0.87
CA GLN A 502 16.88 -28.44 0.40
C GLN A 502 17.79 -28.07 1.57
N ALA A 503 18.91 -28.76 1.68
CA ALA A 503 19.99 -28.39 2.58
C ALA A 503 20.91 -27.35 1.93
N THR A 504 21.05 -26.19 2.57
CA THR A 504 21.97 -25.13 2.16
C THR A 504 23.33 -25.30 2.85
N ALA A 505 24.42 -25.10 2.10
CA ALA A 505 25.78 -25.26 2.62
C ALA A 505 26.11 -24.17 3.65
N PRO A 506 26.90 -24.47 4.71
CA PRO A 506 27.37 -23.45 5.63
C PRO A 506 28.27 -22.44 4.90
N ALA A 507 28.04 -21.15 5.10
CA ALA A 507 28.97 -20.12 4.65
C ALA A 507 30.36 -20.33 5.28
N PRO A 508 31.48 -20.08 4.57
CA PRO A 508 32.82 -20.27 5.11
C PRO A 508 33.06 -19.41 6.35
N SER A 509 33.70 -20.00 7.36
CA SER A 509 33.89 -19.45 8.70
C SER A 509 34.75 -18.17 8.72
N ALA A 510 34.13 -17.06 9.07
CA ALA A 510 34.79 -15.85 9.55
C ALA A 510 35.22 -16.04 11.03
N PRO A 511 36.28 -15.35 11.50
CA PRO A 511 36.77 -15.48 12.88
C PRO A 511 35.69 -15.11 13.91
N ALA A 512 35.84 -15.65 15.11
CA ALA A 512 34.88 -15.66 16.23
C ALA A 512 33.97 -14.42 16.30
N PRO A 513 32.65 -14.61 16.55
CA PRO A 513 31.69 -13.53 16.55
C PRO A 513 32.08 -12.53 17.64
N ALA A 514 32.47 -11.33 17.22
CA ALA A 514 32.18 -10.16 18.03
C ALA A 514 30.68 -10.20 18.36
N PRO A 515 30.27 -9.82 19.59
CA PRO A 515 28.87 -9.77 19.96
C PRO A 515 28.07 -9.16 18.81
N ALA A 516 26.96 -9.83 18.46
CA ALA A 516 26.09 -9.44 17.35
C ALA A 516 26.08 -7.91 17.27
N PRO A 517 26.40 -7.31 16.10
CA PRO A 517 26.06 -5.92 15.93
C PRO A 517 24.59 -5.85 16.30
N ALA A 518 24.26 -5.02 17.29
CA ALA A 518 22.90 -4.54 17.42
C ALA A 518 22.44 -4.22 16.00
N LEU A 519 21.23 -4.66 15.62
CA LEU A 519 20.52 -4.16 14.45
C LEU A 519 20.95 -2.69 14.27
N PRO A 520 21.56 -2.29 13.14
CA PRO A 520 22.10 -0.95 13.05
C PRO A 520 20.99 0.02 13.48
N PRO A 521 21.17 0.76 14.59
CA PRO A 521 20.27 1.84 14.90
C PRO A 521 20.51 2.83 13.77
N PHE A 522 19.45 3.14 13.01
CA PHE A 522 19.49 3.99 11.83
C PHE A 522 20.21 3.32 10.64
N ALA A 523 19.46 2.96 9.58
CA ALA A 523 20.07 2.84 8.26
C ALA A 523 20.76 4.18 7.94
N GLY A 524 21.85 4.20 7.16
CA GLY A 524 22.72 5.37 6.95
C GLY A 524 22.07 6.68 6.46
N ASN A 525 20.75 6.71 6.32
CA ASN A 525 19.88 7.84 5.98
C ASN A 525 18.96 8.28 7.15
N GLY A 526 19.14 7.77 8.38
CA GLY A 526 18.40 8.21 9.58
C GLY A 526 17.01 7.61 9.81
N LEU A 527 16.59 6.61 9.01
CA LEU A 527 15.23 6.05 9.04
C LEU A 527 15.09 4.84 9.98
N LEU A 528 14.09 4.88 10.86
CA LEU A 528 13.59 3.77 11.70
C LEU A 528 12.06 3.78 11.59
N VAL A 529 11.45 2.64 11.27
CA VAL A 529 9.99 2.44 11.12
C VAL A 529 9.49 1.47 12.19
N VAL A 530 8.55 1.89 13.05
CA VAL A 530 7.93 1.05 14.11
C VAL A 530 6.41 0.98 13.95
N GLY A 531 5.86 0.03 13.18
CA GLY A 531 4.41 -0.06 12.93
C GLY A 531 3.61 -0.88 13.94
N GLY A 532 2.28 -0.72 13.94
CA GLY A 532 1.31 -1.55 14.66
C GLY A 532 0.56 -0.88 15.81
N VAL A 533 -0.52 -1.50 16.28
CA VAL A 533 -1.32 -1.06 17.44
C VAL A 533 -0.63 -1.54 18.73
N GLN A 534 -0.37 -0.64 19.70
CA GLN A 534 0.34 -0.91 20.97
C GLN A 534 1.75 -1.52 20.84
N SER A 535 2.37 -1.46 19.66
CA SER A 535 3.74 -1.94 19.48
C SER A 535 4.70 -1.08 20.31
N LYS A 536 5.71 -1.71 20.92
CA LYS A 536 6.73 -1.00 21.70
C LYS A 536 8.11 -1.37 21.19
N TYR A 537 8.85 -0.35 20.77
CA TYR A 537 10.25 -0.48 20.41
C TYR A 537 11.09 0.45 21.29
N ALA A 538 12.22 -0.04 21.76
CA ALA A 538 13.15 0.74 22.55
C ALA A 538 14.57 0.59 22.00
N ALA A 539 15.18 1.70 21.61
CA ALA A 539 16.60 1.77 21.26
C ALA A 539 17.39 2.40 22.40
N GLY A 540 18.50 1.77 22.78
CA GLY A 540 19.49 2.39 23.67
C GLY A 540 20.33 3.40 22.90
N GLY A 541 20.52 4.61 23.47
CA GLY A 541 21.39 5.66 22.91
C GLY A 541 20.64 6.91 22.42
N THR A 542 21.37 8.01 22.29
CA THR A 542 20.85 9.28 21.76
C THR A 542 20.76 9.23 20.24
N VAL A 543 19.60 9.60 19.71
CA VAL A 543 19.33 9.78 18.29
C VAL A 543 19.65 11.21 17.91
N THR A 544 20.54 11.40 16.94
CA THR A 544 20.89 12.73 16.42
C THR A 544 20.46 12.84 14.96
N LEU A 545 19.64 13.84 14.64
CA LEU A 545 19.15 14.12 13.29
C LEU A 545 19.82 15.41 12.78
N SER A 546 20.53 15.36 11.66
CA SER A 546 21.29 16.50 11.10
C SER A 546 21.35 16.44 9.58
N GLY A 547 21.20 17.56 8.86
CA GLY A 547 21.34 17.60 7.40
C GLY A 547 21.12 18.97 6.78
N SER A 548 21.61 19.19 5.55
CA SER A 548 21.43 20.43 4.76
C SER A 548 20.53 20.22 3.53
N GLY A 549 19.64 19.23 3.55
CA GLY A 549 18.74 18.90 2.45
C GLY A 549 17.35 18.60 3.01
N GLY A 550 16.33 19.16 2.38
CA GLY A 550 14.93 18.96 2.77
C GLY A 550 14.60 17.49 3.02
N THR A 551 13.71 17.26 3.98
CA THR A 551 13.02 15.98 4.26
C THR A 551 13.88 14.71 4.54
N ALA A 552 15.21 14.80 4.59
CA ALA A 552 16.10 13.62 4.50
C ALA A 552 16.72 13.07 5.81
N THR A 553 16.18 13.31 7.01
CA THR A 553 16.63 12.61 8.24
C THR A 553 15.50 12.26 9.21
N THR A 554 14.54 11.45 8.74
CA THR A 554 13.26 11.22 9.42
C THR A 554 13.26 9.97 10.31
N LEU A 555 13.01 10.13 11.61
CA LEU A 555 12.62 9.05 12.53
C LEU A 555 11.10 8.84 12.45
N LEU A 556 10.59 7.63 12.10
CA LEU A 556 9.17 7.29 11.90
C LEU A 556 8.68 6.19 12.89
N ALA A 557 7.99 6.56 13.97
CA ALA A 557 7.11 5.59 14.66
C ALA A 557 5.79 5.51 13.89
N ALA A 558 5.37 4.31 13.50
CA ALA A 558 4.81 4.08 12.19
C ALA A 558 3.31 3.82 12.08
N LEU A 559 2.93 3.82 10.81
CA LEU A 559 1.61 3.63 10.23
C LEU A 559 1.04 2.23 10.51
N ALA A 560 -0.10 2.21 11.21
CA ALA A 560 -1.21 1.32 10.88
C ALA A 560 -2.46 2.22 10.83
N SER A 561 -3.00 2.46 9.65
CA SER A 561 -4.11 3.40 9.41
C SER A 561 -5.50 2.91 9.85
N SER A 562 -5.59 1.90 10.73
CA SER A 562 -6.84 1.47 11.37
C SER A 562 -6.85 1.67 12.88
N ALA A 563 -5.84 2.32 13.45
CA ALA A 563 -5.83 2.66 14.87
C ALA A 563 -5.22 4.03 15.11
N TYR A 564 -5.75 4.73 16.11
CA TYR A 564 -4.95 5.53 17.02
C TYR A 564 -3.57 4.89 17.16
N SER A 565 -2.52 5.44 16.53
CA SER A 565 -1.17 4.91 16.76
C SER A 565 -0.90 5.04 18.25
N THR A 566 -0.92 3.91 18.94
CA THR A 566 -0.48 3.78 20.34
C THR A 566 0.92 3.18 20.39
N ALA A 567 1.57 3.08 19.23
CA ALA A 567 2.95 2.64 19.13
C ALA A 567 3.81 3.53 20.01
N THR A 568 4.70 2.91 20.78
CA THR A 568 5.63 3.61 21.64
C THR A 568 7.04 3.40 21.12
N LEU A 569 7.69 4.49 20.71
CA LEU A 569 9.11 4.53 20.41
C LEU A 569 9.86 5.13 21.60
N GLY A 570 10.65 4.30 22.29
CA GLY A 570 11.59 4.73 23.32
C GLY A 570 13.00 4.89 22.76
N VAL A 571 13.63 6.04 22.99
CA VAL A 571 15.04 6.28 22.64
C VAL A 571 15.81 6.76 23.86
N GLY A 572 17.13 6.56 23.90
CA GLY A 572 18.00 7.02 25.00
C GLY A 572 18.19 8.55 25.06
N GLY A 573 17.81 9.26 23.99
CA GLY A 573 17.75 10.72 23.87
C GLY A 573 17.39 11.10 22.43
N LEU A 574 16.89 12.31 22.19
CA LEU A 574 16.65 12.86 20.86
C LEU A 574 17.29 14.25 20.73
N ASP A 575 18.11 14.44 19.69
CA ASP A 575 18.77 15.69 19.33
C ASP A 575 18.49 16.01 17.85
N VAL A 576 17.61 16.96 17.59
CA VAL A 576 17.24 17.41 16.23
C VAL A 576 18.02 18.68 15.92
N GLN A 577 19.06 18.57 15.10
CA GLN A 577 19.96 19.66 14.73
C GLN A 577 19.37 20.51 13.60
N SER A 578 20.06 21.61 13.27
CA SER A 578 19.66 22.48 12.16
C SER A 578 19.55 21.69 10.85
N GLY A 579 18.40 21.84 10.17
CA GLY A 579 18.03 21.11 8.95
C GLY A 579 17.69 19.63 9.15
N GLY A 580 17.66 19.14 10.40
CA GLY A 580 17.08 17.85 10.75
C GLY A 580 15.57 17.94 11.00
N ALA A 581 14.84 16.87 10.71
CA ALA A 581 13.38 16.79 10.93
C ALA A 581 12.96 15.42 11.48
N ALA A 582 12.20 15.37 12.57
CA ALA A 582 11.60 14.14 13.09
C ALA A 582 10.09 14.11 12.78
N ARG A 583 9.53 12.95 12.42
CA ARG A 583 8.09 12.80 12.14
C ARG A 583 7.48 11.58 12.80
N PHE A 584 6.54 11.73 13.71
CA PHE A 584 6.00 10.59 14.44
C PHE A 584 4.49 10.63 14.61
N THR A 585 3.89 9.44 14.58
CA THR A 585 2.51 9.21 15.03
C THR A 585 2.54 8.32 16.28
N GLY A 586 1.65 8.55 17.24
CA GLY A 586 1.66 7.83 18.53
C GLY A 586 2.67 8.34 19.56
N SER A 587 3.29 7.50 20.38
CA SER A 587 4.11 7.95 21.52
C SER A 587 5.61 7.94 21.23
N LEU A 588 6.25 9.11 21.22
CA LEU A 588 7.70 9.27 21.20
C LEU A 588 8.20 9.59 22.60
N ILE A 589 9.08 8.73 23.12
CA ILE A 589 9.56 8.79 24.49
C ILE A 589 11.08 8.85 24.53
N ALA A 590 11.63 9.84 25.25
CA ALA A 590 13.06 9.95 25.50
C ALA A 590 13.36 10.49 26.91
N PRO A 591 14.53 10.23 27.51
CA PRO A 591 14.98 10.93 28.73
C PRO A 591 15.31 12.41 28.52
N SER A 592 15.61 12.82 27.28
CA SER A 592 15.89 14.20 26.89
C SER A 592 15.56 14.43 25.42
N ILE A 593 14.95 15.56 25.10
CA ILE A 593 14.63 15.99 23.73
C ILE A 593 15.16 17.40 23.51
N THR A 594 16.01 17.58 22.50
CA THR A 594 16.55 18.88 22.08
C THR A 594 16.20 19.12 20.62
N VAL A 595 15.69 20.31 20.31
CA VAL A 595 15.44 20.80 18.95
C VAL A 595 16.27 22.07 18.77
N ALA A 596 17.29 22.04 17.93
CA ALA A 596 18.14 23.18 17.62
C ALA A 596 17.43 24.16 16.69
N SER A 597 17.98 25.37 16.56
CA SER A 597 17.50 26.34 15.58
C SER A 597 17.58 25.79 14.15
N GLY A 598 16.46 25.82 13.44
CA GLY A 598 16.30 25.21 12.11
C GLY A 598 16.06 23.69 12.13
N GLY A 599 15.95 23.06 13.30
CA GLY A 599 15.44 21.69 13.44
C GLY A 599 13.92 21.65 13.60
N ALA A 600 13.29 20.56 13.18
CA ALA A 600 11.84 20.39 13.20
C ALA A 600 11.40 19.05 13.82
N ILE A 601 10.28 19.05 14.55
CA ILE A 601 9.55 17.84 14.95
C ILE A 601 8.10 18.02 14.51
N ASP A 602 7.59 17.12 13.68
CA ASP A 602 6.21 17.10 13.23
C ASP A 602 5.53 15.87 13.85
N GLY A 603 4.37 16.02 14.50
CA GLY A 603 3.72 14.83 15.06
C GLY A 603 2.25 14.95 15.44
N ASP A 604 1.63 13.77 15.49
CA ASP A 604 0.23 13.51 15.88
C ASP A 604 0.18 12.30 16.85
N GLY A 605 0.26 12.59 18.14
CA GLY A 605 0.33 11.59 19.20
C GLY A 605 0.79 12.18 20.51
N THR A 606 1.78 11.58 21.18
CA THR A 606 2.31 12.06 22.46
C THR A 606 3.83 12.19 22.42
N LEU A 607 4.36 13.37 22.70
CA LEU A 607 5.79 13.64 22.86
C LEU A 607 6.12 13.70 24.35
N VAL A 608 6.82 12.69 24.89
CA VAL A 608 7.05 12.55 26.33
C VAL A 608 8.53 12.51 26.67
N VAL A 609 8.90 13.24 27.72
CA VAL A 609 10.18 13.10 28.39
C VAL A 609 10.04 12.29 29.69
N GLN A 610 10.80 11.21 29.82
CA GLN A 610 10.81 10.37 31.04
C GLN A 610 11.82 10.88 32.09
N GLY A 611 11.59 10.53 33.36
CA GLY A 611 12.56 10.76 34.44
C GLY A 611 12.69 12.22 34.91
N GLY A 612 11.72 13.09 34.60
CA GLY A 612 11.74 14.50 35.01
C GLY A 612 12.57 15.42 34.11
N GLY A 613 12.98 14.94 32.93
CA GLY A 613 13.64 15.77 31.93
C GLY A 613 12.70 16.81 31.29
N THR A 614 13.30 17.79 30.60
CA THR A 614 12.62 18.87 29.89
C THR A 614 12.79 18.73 28.39
N ILE A 615 11.84 19.26 27.62
CA ILE A 615 12.01 19.47 26.17
C ILE A 615 12.71 20.82 26.00
N THR A 616 13.83 20.86 25.28
CA THR A 616 14.52 22.11 24.91
C THR A 616 14.28 22.39 23.45
N ASN A 617 13.35 23.30 23.15
CA ASN A 617 12.95 23.70 21.80
C ASN A 617 13.56 25.05 21.42
N ASN A 618 14.44 25.07 20.43
CA ASN A 618 14.96 26.28 19.78
C ASN A 618 14.64 26.31 18.27
N GLY A 619 13.91 25.31 17.77
CA GLY A 619 13.46 25.16 16.38
C GLY A 619 11.93 25.17 16.30
N THR A 620 11.35 24.23 15.56
CA THR A 620 9.90 24.08 15.41
C THR A 620 9.44 22.73 15.96
N ILE A 621 8.37 22.74 16.75
CA ILE A 621 7.57 21.53 17.04
C ILE A 621 6.17 21.78 16.53
N GLU A 622 5.71 20.97 15.59
CA GLU A 622 4.46 21.12 14.86
C GLU A 622 3.45 20.05 15.29
N ALA A 623 2.27 20.50 15.71
CA ALA A 623 1.07 19.68 15.76
C ALA A 623 0.54 19.57 14.32
N ALA A 624 0.86 18.46 13.68
CA ALA A 624 0.58 18.26 12.26
C ALA A 624 -0.91 17.95 12.05
N ALA A 625 -1.53 18.66 11.11
CA ALA A 625 -2.82 18.28 10.56
C ALA A 625 -2.54 17.25 9.47
N ASP A 626 -2.30 15.99 9.87
CA ASP A 626 -2.29 14.94 8.87
C ASP A 626 -3.68 14.87 8.23
N LEU A 627 -3.74 14.89 6.89
CA LEU A 627 -4.95 14.59 6.13
C LEU A 627 -5.32 13.10 6.21
N THR A 628 -4.59 12.32 7.02
CA THR A 628 -4.95 10.95 7.37
C THR A 628 -5.60 10.90 8.75
N LEU A 629 -6.41 9.87 8.97
CA LEU A 629 -7.32 9.68 10.11
C LEU A 629 -6.61 9.51 11.48
N GLY A 630 -5.49 10.17 11.74
CA GLY A 630 -4.93 10.37 13.06
C GLY A 630 -5.79 11.32 13.91
N LEU A 631 -5.51 11.41 15.22
CA LEU A 631 -6.25 12.28 16.14
C LEU A 631 -6.16 13.79 15.80
N GLN A 632 -5.36 14.15 14.77
CA GLN A 632 -4.95 15.53 14.47
C GLN A 632 -4.53 16.22 15.76
N ARG A 633 -3.85 15.50 16.66
CA ARG A 633 -3.60 15.93 18.03
C ARG A 633 -2.21 15.58 18.48
N LEU A 634 -1.50 16.57 18.98
CA LEU A 634 -0.21 16.42 19.65
C LEU A 634 -0.36 16.72 21.14
N ASP A 635 -0.11 15.74 21.99
CA ASP A 635 -0.06 15.86 23.44
C ASP A 635 1.39 15.99 23.92
N ILE A 636 1.70 17.09 24.61
CA ILE A 636 3.00 17.32 25.25
C ILE A 636 2.78 17.55 26.75
N PRO A 637 2.88 16.49 27.59
CA PRO A 637 2.64 16.62 29.02
C PRO A 637 3.79 17.29 29.78
N ASN A 638 5.01 17.28 29.22
CA ASN A 638 6.21 17.78 29.90
C ASN A 638 6.45 19.29 29.68
N PRO A 639 7.17 19.97 30.60
CA PRO A 639 7.60 21.35 30.39
C PRO A 639 8.53 21.54 29.18
N ILE A 640 8.33 22.64 28.47
CA ILE A 640 9.12 23.05 27.31
C ILE A 640 9.92 24.32 27.66
N SER A 641 11.17 24.37 27.23
CA SER A 641 12.11 25.49 27.43
C SER A 641 12.79 25.86 26.11
N GLY A 642 13.48 27.01 26.05
CA GLY A 642 14.21 27.50 24.86
C GLY A 642 13.51 28.68 24.20
N SER A 643 13.82 28.96 22.93
CA SER A 643 13.25 30.09 22.15
C SER A 643 12.55 29.69 20.83
N GLY A 644 12.19 28.42 20.68
CA GLY A 644 11.54 27.89 19.49
C GLY A 644 10.05 28.17 19.40
N THR A 645 9.45 27.68 18.33
CA THR A 645 8.03 27.83 18.00
C THR A 645 7.30 26.51 18.17
N LEU A 646 6.08 26.56 18.70
CA LEU A 646 5.10 25.49 18.63
C LEU A 646 4.08 25.85 17.53
N GLN A 647 4.07 25.10 16.43
CA GLN A 647 3.19 25.34 15.29
C GLN A 647 1.93 24.47 15.40
N ILE A 648 0.79 25.05 15.02
CA ILE A 648 -0.51 24.36 14.95
C ILE A 648 -1.02 24.50 13.53
N ASP A 649 -1.09 23.39 12.82
CA ASP A 649 -1.69 23.35 11.49
C ASP A 649 -3.21 23.54 11.57
N PRO A 650 -3.86 24.00 10.49
CA PRO A 650 -5.29 24.20 10.52
C PRO A 650 -6.01 22.84 10.63
N GLY A 651 -6.90 22.71 11.61
CA GLY A 651 -7.55 21.45 11.97
C GLY A 651 -6.82 20.61 13.02
N ALA A 652 -5.55 20.92 13.32
CA ALA A 652 -4.79 20.22 14.36
C ALA A 652 -5.07 20.75 15.77
N THR A 653 -4.84 19.90 16.77
CA THR A 653 -4.98 20.17 18.20
C THR A 653 -3.64 20.01 18.90
N LEU A 654 -3.09 21.09 19.45
CA LEU A 654 -1.95 21.03 20.36
C LEU A 654 -2.43 21.05 21.80
N THR A 655 -2.10 20.03 22.60
CA THR A 655 -2.38 19.98 24.03
C THR A 655 -1.10 20.06 24.85
N LEU A 656 -1.03 21.07 25.72
CA LEU A 656 0.12 21.31 26.60
C LEU A 656 -0.24 21.03 28.06
N GLY A 657 0.48 20.10 28.68
CA GLY A 657 0.33 19.76 30.10
C GLY A 657 0.89 20.82 31.06
N ALA A 658 1.95 21.50 30.63
CA ALA A 658 2.67 22.49 31.41
C ALA A 658 2.50 23.92 30.86
N THR A 659 2.71 24.92 31.73
CA THR A 659 2.70 26.33 31.34
C THR A 659 3.87 26.66 30.40
N LEU A 660 3.59 27.39 29.32
CA LEU A 660 4.60 27.85 28.36
C LEU A 660 4.99 29.30 28.64
N ASN A 661 6.29 29.58 28.62
CA ASN A 661 6.83 30.90 28.91
C ASN A 661 7.67 31.44 27.76
N ALA A 662 7.67 32.77 27.60
CA ALA A 662 8.61 33.44 26.71
C ALA A 662 10.06 33.06 27.08
N PRO A 663 10.96 32.88 26.09
CA PRO A 663 10.83 33.27 24.69
C PRO A 663 10.23 32.22 23.73
N GLN A 664 9.63 31.12 24.22
CA GLN A 664 8.82 30.24 23.35
C GLN A 664 7.64 31.00 22.75
N THR A 665 7.19 30.56 21.58
CA THR A 665 5.99 31.10 20.92
C THR A 665 5.05 29.97 20.50
N VAL A 666 3.75 30.28 20.39
CA VAL A 666 2.78 29.44 19.69
C VAL A 666 2.38 30.16 18.40
N GLN A 667 2.30 29.43 17.29
CA GLN A 667 1.92 29.95 15.98
C GLN A 667 0.82 29.08 15.39
N PHE A 668 -0.33 29.68 15.11
CA PHE A 668 -1.35 29.09 14.24
C PHE A 668 -0.94 29.32 12.79
N ALA A 669 -0.96 28.25 11.98
CA ALA A 669 -0.77 28.34 10.55
C ALA A 669 -1.96 29.06 9.88
N ALA A 670 -1.73 29.69 8.72
CA ALA A 670 -2.79 30.40 8.03
C ALA A 670 -3.87 29.44 7.52
N ASN A 671 -5.13 29.75 7.84
CA ASN A 671 -6.28 29.03 7.29
C ASN A 671 -6.38 29.25 5.77
N SER A 672 -6.58 28.17 5.00
CA SER A 672 -6.85 28.25 3.56
C SER A 672 -8.34 28.47 3.27
N ILE A 673 -8.66 29.02 2.09
CA ILE A 673 -10.05 29.18 1.61
C ILE A 673 -10.76 27.81 1.54
N ALA A 674 -10.04 26.76 1.13
CA ALA A 674 -10.56 25.39 1.07
C ALA A 674 -10.93 24.85 2.46
N GLN A 675 -10.12 25.10 3.48
CA GLN A 675 -10.43 24.67 4.86
C GLN A 675 -11.66 25.37 5.42
N LEU A 676 -11.81 26.68 5.17
CA LEU A 676 -12.98 27.45 5.60
C LEU A 676 -14.28 27.06 4.86
N ALA A 677 -14.17 26.31 3.77
CA ALA A 677 -15.30 25.82 2.98
C ALA A 677 -15.81 24.42 3.40
N ASN A 678 -15.08 23.70 4.26
CA ASN A 678 -15.49 22.39 4.79
C ASN A 678 -16.56 22.52 5.88
N ASP A 679 -17.65 21.74 5.79
CA ASP A 679 -18.72 21.68 6.81
C ASP A 679 -18.83 20.26 7.41
N PRO A 680 -18.62 20.07 8.73
CA PRO A 680 -18.21 21.09 9.71
C PRO A 680 -16.73 21.44 9.61
N TYR A 681 -16.44 22.74 9.74
CA TYR A 681 -15.08 23.25 9.81
C TYR A 681 -14.36 22.70 11.05
N SER A 682 -13.12 22.21 10.87
CA SER A 682 -12.27 21.70 11.97
C SER A 682 -11.29 22.78 12.41
N PRO A 683 -11.43 23.38 13.61
CA PRO A 683 -10.58 24.46 14.09
C PRO A 683 -9.17 23.98 14.42
N GLY A 684 -8.17 24.79 14.07
CA GLY A 684 -6.90 24.74 14.79
C GLY A 684 -7.17 24.97 16.28
N THR A 685 -6.68 24.10 17.16
CA THR A 685 -7.02 24.12 18.58
C THR A 685 -5.78 24.11 19.47
N LEU A 686 -5.67 25.09 20.37
CA LEU A 686 -4.69 25.08 21.47
C LEU A 686 -5.41 24.74 22.79
N VAL A 687 -5.01 23.64 23.44
CA VAL A 687 -5.49 23.23 24.76
C VAL A 687 -4.39 23.47 25.80
N ILE A 688 -4.67 24.35 26.76
CA ILE A 688 -3.75 24.69 27.85
C ILE A 688 -4.26 24.05 29.15
N GLN A 689 -3.57 23.02 29.63
CA GLN A 689 -3.95 22.34 30.88
C GLN A 689 -3.59 23.14 32.14
N SER A 690 -2.50 23.93 32.07
CA SER A 690 -1.96 24.73 33.17
C SER A 690 -1.81 26.21 32.76
N PRO A 691 -2.91 26.99 32.71
CA PRO A 691 -2.92 28.32 32.12
C PRO A 691 -2.36 29.44 33.02
N VAL A 692 -2.20 29.19 34.33
CA VAL A 692 -1.66 30.17 35.26
C VAL A 692 -0.18 30.42 34.98
N GLY A 693 0.22 31.68 34.83
CA GLY A 693 1.62 32.08 34.61
C GLY A 693 2.10 31.99 33.17
N TRP A 694 1.21 31.75 32.21
CA TRP A 694 1.53 31.72 30.79
C TRP A 694 2.07 33.08 30.31
N THR A 695 3.21 33.08 29.60
CA THR A 695 3.81 34.31 29.05
C THR A 695 4.21 34.22 27.58
N ALA A 696 4.11 33.04 26.96
CA ALA A 696 4.41 32.88 25.53
C ALA A 696 3.37 33.60 24.65
N PRO A 697 3.76 34.33 23.60
CA PRO A 697 2.81 34.87 22.63
C PRO A 697 2.14 33.76 21.82
N ILE A 698 0.87 33.97 21.49
CA ILE A 698 0.05 33.13 20.62
C ILE A 698 -0.23 33.93 19.35
N ASN A 699 0.46 33.61 18.27
CA ASN A 699 0.41 34.33 17.01
C ASN A 699 -0.49 33.62 16.00
N GLY A 700 -1.02 34.37 15.02
CA GLY A 700 -1.80 33.81 13.91
C GLY A 700 -3.19 33.33 14.27
N PHE A 701 -3.64 33.52 15.52
CA PHE A 701 -4.96 33.11 15.97
C PHE A 701 -6.05 33.94 15.29
N THR A 702 -7.03 33.27 14.68
CA THR A 702 -8.12 33.88 13.92
C THR A 702 -9.49 33.49 14.48
N PHE A 703 -10.55 33.98 13.83
CA PHE A 703 -11.93 33.59 14.15
C PHE A 703 -12.21 32.09 13.95
N ALA A 704 -11.35 31.41 13.19
CA ALA A 704 -11.47 30.00 12.87
C ALA A 704 -10.76 29.13 13.93
N ASP A 705 -9.99 29.69 14.85
CA ASP A 705 -9.20 28.91 15.80
C ASP A 705 -9.87 28.81 17.18
N SER A 706 -9.43 27.84 17.97
CA SER A 706 -9.96 27.56 19.31
C SER A 706 -8.87 27.60 20.37
N LEU A 707 -9.16 28.30 21.47
CA LEU A 707 -8.33 28.33 22.67
C LEU A 707 -9.10 27.71 23.85
N VAL A 708 -8.63 26.57 24.33
CA VAL A 708 -9.27 25.81 25.42
C VAL A 708 -8.41 25.91 26.67
N LEU A 709 -8.96 26.50 27.74
CA LEU A 709 -8.31 26.59 29.05
C LEU A 709 -8.89 25.51 29.97
N ALA A 710 -8.12 24.45 30.25
CA ALA A 710 -8.61 23.39 31.11
C ALA A 710 -8.72 23.86 32.56
N ASN A 711 -9.73 23.36 33.28
CA ASN A 711 -9.95 23.65 34.70
C ASN A 711 -10.15 25.15 35.03
N VAL A 712 -10.51 25.98 34.03
CA VAL A 712 -10.80 27.40 34.22
C VAL A 712 -12.29 27.65 34.09
N ALA A 713 -12.92 28.14 35.17
CA ALA A 713 -14.28 28.66 35.13
C ALA A 713 -14.25 30.17 34.81
N ALA A 714 -14.37 30.51 33.53
CA ALA A 714 -14.42 31.90 33.10
C ALA A 714 -15.74 32.57 33.49
N THR A 715 -15.66 33.76 34.09
CA THR A 715 -16.80 34.63 34.41
C THR A 715 -16.90 35.83 33.46
N GLY A 716 -15.88 36.06 32.65
CA GLY A 716 -15.87 37.09 31.61
C GLY A 716 -14.60 37.02 30.76
N VAL A 717 -14.69 37.48 29.51
CA VAL A 717 -13.57 37.55 28.58
C VAL A 717 -13.53 38.94 27.96
N THR A 718 -12.35 39.55 27.88
CA THR A 718 -12.14 40.84 27.21
C THR A 718 -10.92 40.75 26.33
N TYR A 719 -11.05 41.19 25.08
CA TYR A 719 -9.94 41.25 24.14
C TYR A 719 -9.63 42.71 23.79
N THR A 720 -8.38 43.10 23.97
CA THR A 720 -7.84 44.38 23.50
C THR A 720 -6.42 44.12 23.06
N SER A 721 -6.24 43.99 21.74
CA SER A 721 -4.97 43.62 21.10
C SER A 721 -3.76 44.33 21.74
N PRO A 722 -2.70 43.57 22.09
CA PRO A 722 -2.53 42.14 21.89
C PRO A 722 -3.02 41.29 23.09
N ASN A 723 -3.85 41.81 23.99
CA ASN A 723 -4.17 41.14 25.25
C ASN A 723 -5.57 40.50 25.23
N LEU A 724 -5.61 39.19 25.42
CA LEU A 724 -6.81 38.46 25.82
C LEU A 724 -6.82 38.31 27.34
N VAL A 725 -7.80 38.89 28.01
CA VAL A 725 -7.99 38.81 29.46
C VAL A 725 -9.19 37.91 29.78
N VAL A 726 -8.94 36.80 30.45
CA VAL A 726 -9.97 35.87 30.94
C VAL A 726 -10.15 36.09 32.44
N THR A 727 -11.30 36.61 32.83
CA THR A 727 -11.67 36.81 34.24
C THR A 727 -12.26 35.51 34.78
N THR A 728 -11.82 35.11 35.97
CA THR A 728 -12.25 33.92 36.69
C THR A 728 -12.75 34.31 38.07
N THR A 729 -13.35 33.35 38.79
CA THR A 729 -13.76 33.55 40.20
C THR A 729 -12.60 33.82 41.15
N THR A 730 -11.36 33.55 40.74
CA THR A 730 -10.15 33.64 41.59
C THR A 730 -9.15 34.72 41.16
N GLY A 731 -9.43 35.44 40.06
CA GLY A 731 -8.53 36.43 39.47
C GLY A 731 -8.64 36.48 37.94
N SER A 732 -7.68 37.12 37.27
CA SER A 732 -7.64 37.22 35.81
C SER A 732 -6.40 36.55 35.23
N LEU A 733 -6.56 35.90 34.08
CA LEU A 733 -5.49 35.37 33.24
C LEU A 733 -5.31 36.32 32.05
N THR A 734 -4.07 36.57 31.63
CA THR A 734 -3.76 37.44 30.48
C THR A 734 -2.89 36.67 29.50
N PHE A 735 -3.32 36.59 28.25
CA PHE A 735 -2.60 35.97 27.15
C PHE A 735 -2.22 37.03 26.12
N ASN A 736 -0.98 36.97 25.64
CA ASN A 736 -0.51 37.78 24.53
C ASN A 736 -0.94 37.11 23.22
N LEU A 737 -2.01 37.63 22.63
CA LEU A 737 -2.69 37.20 21.41
C LEU A 737 -2.74 38.40 20.45
N PRO A 738 -1.65 38.75 19.75
CA PRO A 738 -1.65 39.87 18.79
C PRO A 738 -2.60 39.60 17.61
N ASP A 739 -3.12 40.68 17.03
CA ASP A 739 -3.91 40.57 15.79
C ASP A 739 -3.05 39.96 14.66
N PRO A 740 -3.64 39.11 13.80
CA PRO A 740 -2.94 38.59 12.63
C PRO A 740 -2.56 39.74 11.69
N SER A 741 -1.33 39.73 11.21
CA SER A 741 -0.77 40.74 10.28
C SER A 741 -1.29 40.61 8.87
#